data_AF-A0AA38T1S0-F1
#
_entry.id   AF-A0AA38T1S0-F1
#
_cell.length_a   1.000
_cell.length_b   1.000
_cell.length_c   1.000
_cell.angle_alpha   90.00
_cell.angle_beta   90.00
_cell.angle_gamma   90.00
#
_symmetry.space_group_name_H-M   'P 1'
#
loop_
_entity.id
_entity.type
_entity.pdbx_description
1 polymer ?
#
loop_
_entity_poly.entity_id
_entity_poly.type
_entity_poly.pdbx_seq_one_letter_code
_entity_poly.pdbx_strand_id
1 'polypeptide(L)'
;MPQRSLRDIAELYGSESSLQGVQDYRSSSGIEKISNMCFKAAGISTLLIDDGFVLEKMLHIEQHRDFVPFVGRILRIEHLAEEILNEGIKHGKSWTLDTFTVAVQADKTDVVKVVGLKSIAAYRSGLEINTNVTSKEAEEGLAKVLLDGNPVRIVNKNLIDYIFVRSLEVALRFDWPMQIHTGFGDKDLDLRQANPLHLRSVLEDDRFLDCRIVLLHASYPFSREASYLASIYHQVYLDFGLAVPKLSVHGMISSVKELLELAPLKKVMFSTDGCAFPETFYLGAKRAREVVFSVLCDACNEGDLSISEALEAVTDIFAENAKMLYKINDAVKSTVPRHVSDNSLSKLDNHVKLEVNSTQQDVLVRIIWVDASGQHRCRVVLQKRFDNFITENGLGLTCAAMALTSAMDCPADGSNLTGTGEIRLIPDLSTRCRIPWAMQEEMVLADMHSKPGQVWEYCPRETLRRVSKVLKEEFNLVMNAGFENEFYLLKSQLRDGHEEWVPFDLSRYCATSAFDAASPIFHEVVNALQFLNIDAEQLHAEAGSGQFEIALRYTACTNAADNLIYAREVIRAVARKHGLLATFVPKYRLDDIGSGSHVHISLSQNGQNVFAASDGASRHGMSRTGEEFMAGVLHHLPSLLAFTAPIPNSYDRIQPNTWSGAYLCWGKENREAPIRTACPPGVPDGIVSNFEIKAFDGCANPHLALAAIIAAGIDGLRRHLSLPDPIGNTPQLF
;
A
#
# COMPACT_ATOMS: atom_id res chain seq x y z
N MET A 1 -22.30 11.31 5.11
CA MET A 1 -21.20 11.15 4.14
C MET A 1 -19.89 11.15 4.91
N PRO A 2 -18.90 10.32 4.53
CA PRO A 2 -17.55 10.44 5.06
C PRO A 2 -16.94 11.82 4.70
N GLN A 3 -16.11 12.41 5.56
CA GLN A 3 -15.49 13.73 5.31
C GLN A 3 -14.71 13.82 3.98
N ARG A 4 -14.22 12.69 3.44
CA ARG A 4 -13.58 12.62 2.11
C ARG A 4 -14.53 13.00 0.98
N SER A 5 -15.78 12.52 1.02
CA SER A 5 -16.78 12.74 -0.01
C SER A 5 -17.19 14.22 -0.07
N LEU A 6 -17.21 14.87 1.10
CA LEU A 6 -17.45 16.31 1.16
C LEU A 6 -16.33 17.09 0.46
N ARG A 7 -15.06 16.70 0.66
CA ARG A 7 -13.91 17.33 -0.01
C ARG A 7 -13.97 17.19 -1.52
N ASP A 8 -14.29 16.00 -2.02
CA ASP A 8 -14.42 15.75 -3.47
C ASP A 8 -15.55 16.58 -4.10
N ILE A 9 -16.70 16.70 -3.40
CA ILE A 9 -17.83 17.52 -3.88
C ILE A 9 -17.45 19.00 -3.86
N ALA A 10 -16.84 19.47 -2.77
CA ALA A 10 -16.42 20.85 -2.64
C ALA A 10 -15.40 21.25 -3.72
N GLU A 11 -14.46 20.36 -4.01
CA GLU A 11 -13.49 20.49 -5.11
C GLU A 11 -14.20 20.57 -6.47
N LEU A 12 -15.13 19.66 -6.75
CA LEU A 12 -15.92 19.69 -7.99
C LEU A 12 -16.68 21.02 -8.16
N TYR A 13 -17.19 21.58 -7.07
CA TYR A 13 -17.95 22.83 -7.09
C TYR A 13 -17.09 24.09 -7.04
N GLY A 14 -15.80 23.98 -6.73
CA GLY A 14 -14.95 25.13 -6.41
C GLY A 14 -15.46 25.91 -5.18
N SER A 15 -16.08 25.21 -4.23
CA SER A 15 -16.65 25.79 -3.00
C SER A 15 -15.74 25.54 -1.79
N GLU A 16 -16.03 26.20 -0.67
CA GLU A 16 -15.33 25.91 0.59
C GLU A 16 -15.53 24.44 0.98
N SER A 17 -14.47 23.82 1.52
CA SER A 17 -14.46 22.42 1.95
C SER A 17 -15.22 22.20 3.28
N SER A 18 -16.44 22.71 3.35
CA SER A 18 -17.33 22.68 4.49
C SER A 18 -18.73 22.23 4.04
N LEU A 19 -19.53 21.67 4.97
CA LEU A 19 -20.91 21.29 4.65
C LEU A 19 -21.72 22.52 4.21
N GLN A 20 -21.46 23.66 4.85
CA GLN A 20 -22.10 24.92 4.54
C GLN A 20 -21.74 25.41 3.13
N GLY A 21 -20.45 25.39 2.75
CA GLY A 21 -20.01 25.81 1.42
C GLY A 21 -20.65 25.00 0.29
N VAL A 22 -20.78 23.68 0.47
CA VAL A 22 -21.47 22.81 -0.49
C VAL A 22 -22.98 23.08 -0.51
N GLN A 23 -23.60 23.34 0.64
CA GLN A 23 -25.03 23.70 0.71
C GLN A 23 -25.31 25.06 0.04
N ASP A 24 -24.48 26.06 0.26
CA ASP A 24 -24.60 27.38 -0.36
C ASP A 24 -24.46 27.31 -1.88
N TYR A 25 -23.53 26.47 -2.36
CA TYR A 25 -23.40 26.20 -3.79
C TYR A 25 -24.64 25.51 -4.35
N ARG A 26 -25.17 24.51 -3.63
CA ARG A 26 -26.40 23.79 -4.03
C ARG A 26 -27.58 24.74 -4.18
N SER A 27 -27.78 25.59 -3.18
CA SER A 27 -28.88 26.56 -3.15
C SER A 27 -28.76 27.64 -4.23
N SER A 28 -27.54 28.04 -4.62
CA SER A 28 -27.32 29.08 -5.63
C SER A 28 -27.26 28.58 -7.08
N SER A 29 -26.85 27.32 -7.32
CA SER A 29 -26.63 26.79 -8.67
C SER A 29 -27.84 26.08 -9.28
N GLY A 30 -28.74 25.54 -8.47
CA GLY A 30 -29.89 24.77 -8.94
C GLY A 30 -29.54 23.34 -9.41
N ILE A 31 -30.53 22.43 -9.35
CA ILE A 31 -30.31 21.00 -9.53
C ILE A 31 -29.84 20.62 -10.94
N GLU A 32 -30.31 21.29 -11.98
CA GLU A 32 -29.96 20.98 -13.38
C GLU A 32 -28.48 21.24 -13.69
N LYS A 33 -27.96 22.38 -13.23
CA LYS A 33 -26.54 22.74 -13.38
C LYS A 33 -25.65 21.77 -12.60
N ILE A 34 -26.07 21.42 -11.39
CA ILE A 34 -25.35 20.47 -10.54
C ILE A 34 -25.34 19.07 -11.16
N SER A 35 -26.48 18.61 -11.66
CA SER A 35 -26.58 17.34 -12.38
C SER A 35 -25.64 17.32 -13.59
N ASN A 36 -25.72 18.32 -14.47
CA ASN A 36 -24.82 18.43 -15.63
C ASN A 36 -23.34 18.37 -15.23
N MET A 37 -22.96 19.09 -14.18
CA MET A 37 -21.59 19.08 -13.67
C MET A 37 -21.16 17.69 -13.16
N CYS A 38 -22.00 17.06 -12.33
CA CYS A 38 -21.69 15.76 -11.74
C CYS A 38 -21.65 14.65 -12.80
N PHE A 39 -22.65 14.56 -13.69
CA PHE A 39 -22.69 13.54 -14.75
C PHE A 39 -21.53 13.69 -15.73
N LYS A 40 -21.19 14.93 -16.11
CA LYS A 40 -20.02 15.20 -16.96
C LYS A 40 -18.72 14.81 -16.28
N ALA A 41 -18.53 15.17 -15.01
CA ALA A 41 -17.33 14.80 -14.25
C ALA A 41 -17.25 13.29 -13.95
N ALA A 42 -18.41 12.63 -13.82
CA ALA A 42 -18.49 11.19 -13.65
C ALA A 42 -18.10 10.44 -14.93
N GLY A 43 -18.28 11.05 -16.11
CA GLY A 43 -18.04 10.41 -17.40
C GLY A 43 -19.05 9.31 -17.72
N ILE A 44 -20.28 9.45 -17.24
CA ILE A 44 -21.34 8.43 -17.41
C ILE A 44 -21.97 8.61 -18.79
N SER A 45 -21.97 7.54 -19.59
CA SER A 45 -22.61 7.51 -20.91
C SER A 45 -23.98 6.81 -20.90
N THR A 46 -24.26 6.02 -19.86
CA THR A 46 -25.46 5.19 -19.76
C THR A 46 -25.98 5.19 -18.32
N LEU A 47 -27.29 5.40 -18.17
CA LEU A 47 -28.00 5.18 -16.90
C LEU A 47 -29.00 4.05 -17.04
N LEU A 48 -28.88 3.07 -16.15
CA LEU A 48 -29.85 2.00 -15.96
C LEU A 48 -30.54 2.24 -14.62
N ILE A 49 -31.81 2.65 -14.64
CA ILE A 49 -32.51 3.14 -13.46
C ILE A 49 -33.48 2.09 -12.94
N ASP A 50 -33.29 1.70 -11.67
CA ASP A 50 -34.25 0.92 -10.88
C ASP A 50 -35.48 1.78 -10.59
N ASP A 51 -36.64 1.36 -11.10
CA ASP A 51 -37.88 2.12 -11.04
C ASP A 51 -38.69 1.93 -9.76
N GLY A 52 -38.32 0.99 -8.89
CA GLY A 52 -39.09 0.66 -7.70
C GLY A 52 -38.59 1.31 -6.42
N PHE A 53 -37.65 2.26 -6.53
CA PHE A 53 -37.21 3.09 -5.41
C PHE A 53 -37.82 4.49 -5.54
N VAL A 54 -38.73 4.85 -4.63
CA VAL A 54 -39.47 6.11 -4.68
C VAL A 54 -39.00 7.07 -3.58
N LEU A 55 -38.71 8.31 -3.95
CA LEU A 55 -38.39 9.43 -3.05
C LEU A 55 -39.40 10.56 -3.26
N GLU A 56 -39.55 11.45 -2.27
CA GLU A 56 -40.52 12.56 -2.32
C GLU A 56 -40.34 13.49 -3.53
N LYS A 57 -39.11 13.65 -4.01
CA LYS A 57 -38.77 14.47 -5.19
C LYS A 57 -37.83 13.70 -6.10
N MET A 58 -38.30 13.37 -7.30
CA MET A 58 -37.55 12.66 -8.32
C MET A 58 -37.81 13.26 -9.69
N LEU A 59 -36.78 13.26 -10.54
CA LEU A 59 -36.96 13.49 -11.97
C LEU A 59 -37.59 12.25 -12.60
N HIS A 60 -38.45 12.45 -13.60
CA HIS A 60 -38.91 11.34 -14.43
C HIS A 60 -37.72 10.68 -15.13
N ILE A 61 -37.78 9.36 -15.32
CA ILE A 61 -36.70 8.58 -15.92
C ILE A 61 -36.27 9.17 -17.28
N GLU A 62 -37.22 9.63 -18.10
CA GLU A 62 -36.94 10.25 -19.41
C GLU A 62 -36.09 11.51 -19.33
N GLN A 63 -36.28 12.33 -18.29
CA GLN A 63 -35.56 13.59 -18.11
C GLN A 63 -34.06 13.37 -17.88
N HIS A 64 -33.65 12.15 -17.52
CA HIS A 64 -32.23 11.83 -17.38
C HIS A 64 -31.48 11.82 -18.73
N ARG A 65 -32.20 11.76 -19.87
CA ARG A 65 -31.62 11.88 -21.22
C ARG A 65 -31.00 13.25 -21.47
N ASP A 66 -31.35 14.26 -20.68
CA ASP A 66 -30.71 15.58 -20.74
C ASP A 66 -29.26 15.55 -20.24
N PHE A 67 -28.89 14.53 -19.44
CA PHE A 67 -27.57 14.42 -18.83
C PHE A 67 -26.70 13.30 -19.42
N VAL A 68 -27.31 12.24 -19.98
CA VAL A 68 -26.59 11.09 -20.53
C VAL A 68 -27.16 10.61 -21.88
N PRO A 69 -26.32 10.09 -22.79
CA PRO A 69 -26.76 9.60 -24.10
C PRO A 69 -27.81 8.48 -24.08
N PHE A 70 -27.75 7.57 -23.11
CA PHE A 70 -28.66 6.42 -23.02
C PHE A 70 -29.24 6.28 -21.62
N VAL A 71 -30.57 6.09 -21.57
CA VAL A 71 -31.31 5.78 -20.34
C VAL A 71 -32.16 4.54 -20.58
N GLY A 72 -31.92 3.52 -19.78
CA GLY A 72 -32.69 2.28 -19.73
C GLY A 72 -33.37 2.11 -18.37
N ARG A 73 -34.48 1.37 -18.37
CA ARG A 73 -35.24 1.07 -17.15
C ARG A 73 -34.97 -0.36 -16.69
N ILE A 74 -34.76 -0.53 -15.39
CA ILE A 74 -34.67 -1.81 -14.70
C ILE A 74 -35.93 -1.97 -13.86
N LEU A 75 -36.74 -3.00 -14.15
CA LEU A 75 -38.00 -3.23 -13.45
C LEU A 75 -37.76 -3.91 -12.10
N ARG A 76 -38.12 -3.26 -10.99
CA ARG A 76 -38.11 -3.89 -9.67
C ARG A 76 -39.35 -4.76 -9.48
N ILE A 77 -39.14 -6.07 -9.49
CA ILE A 77 -40.21 -7.06 -9.55
C ILE A 77 -41.14 -7.01 -8.35
N GLU A 78 -40.60 -6.98 -7.12
CA GLU A 78 -41.42 -7.01 -5.92
C GLU A 78 -42.25 -5.73 -5.77
N HIS A 79 -41.71 -4.59 -6.22
CA HIS A 79 -42.44 -3.33 -6.22
C HIS A 79 -43.56 -3.32 -7.27
N LEU A 80 -43.27 -3.75 -8.50
CA LEU A 80 -44.26 -3.89 -9.56
C LEU A 80 -45.43 -4.81 -9.13
N ALA A 81 -45.11 -5.92 -8.45
CA ALA A 81 -46.08 -6.82 -7.88
C ALA A 81 -46.97 -6.13 -6.82
N GLU A 82 -46.36 -5.40 -5.89
CA GLU A 82 -47.07 -4.61 -4.88
C GLU A 82 -47.97 -3.53 -5.52
N GLU A 83 -47.50 -2.82 -6.55
CA GLU A 83 -48.26 -1.82 -7.30
C GLU A 83 -49.50 -2.43 -7.97
N ILE A 84 -49.32 -3.53 -8.69
CA ILE A 84 -50.41 -4.25 -9.37
C ILE A 84 -51.48 -4.63 -8.35
N LEU A 85 -51.10 -5.24 -7.21
CA LEU A 85 -52.05 -5.63 -6.17
C LEU A 85 -52.80 -4.43 -5.60
N ASN A 86 -52.09 -3.35 -5.25
CA ASN A 86 -52.66 -2.13 -4.69
C ASN A 86 -53.62 -1.44 -5.69
N GLU A 87 -53.30 -1.37 -6.97
CA GLU A 87 -54.20 -0.83 -8.00
C GLU A 87 -55.47 -1.69 -8.16
N GLY A 88 -55.33 -3.01 -8.18
CA GLY A 88 -56.48 -3.90 -8.23
C GLY A 88 -57.41 -3.75 -7.04
N ILE A 89 -56.86 -3.62 -5.83
CA ILE A 89 -57.62 -3.38 -4.60
C ILE A 89 -58.40 -2.06 -4.71
N LYS A 90 -57.75 -0.98 -5.17
CA LYS A 90 -58.41 0.32 -5.39
C LYS A 90 -59.58 0.24 -6.39
N HIS A 91 -59.47 -0.65 -7.37
CA HIS A 91 -60.50 -0.87 -8.39
C HIS A 91 -61.46 -2.04 -8.09
N GLY A 92 -61.45 -2.59 -6.86
CA GLY A 92 -62.35 -3.66 -6.44
C GLY A 92 -62.15 -5.00 -7.15
N LYS A 93 -60.97 -5.22 -7.76
CA LYS A 93 -60.64 -6.49 -8.41
C LYS A 93 -60.34 -7.56 -7.35
N SER A 94 -60.92 -8.74 -7.54
CA SER A 94 -60.49 -9.96 -6.85
C SER A 94 -59.23 -10.50 -7.52
N TRP A 95 -58.20 -10.80 -6.73
CA TRP A 95 -56.95 -11.37 -7.24
C TRP A 95 -56.95 -12.89 -7.11
N THR A 96 -56.46 -13.55 -8.16
CA THR A 96 -56.05 -14.95 -8.18
C THR A 96 -54.61 -15.02 -8.69
N LEU A 97 -53.89 -16.12 -8.45
CA LEU A 97 -52.53 -16.27 -8.96
C LEU A 97 -52.47 -16.13 -10.49
N ASP A 98 -53.45 -16.65 -11.22
CA ASP A 98 -53.52 -16.56 -12.68
C ASP A 98 -53.69 -15.12 -13.16
N THR A 99 -54.63 -14.37 -12.56
CA THR A 99 -54.88 -12.96 -12.95
C THR A 99 -53.72 -12.05 -12.56
N PHE A 100 -53.06 -12.34 -11.44
CA PHE A 100 -51.84 -11.65 -11.01
C PHE A 100 -50.66 -11.95 -11.94
N THR A 101 -50.43 -13.22 -12.30
CA THR A 101 -49.36 -13.64 -13.22
C THR A 101 -49.54 -12.97 -14.58
N VAL A 102 -50.76 -12.95 -15.12
CA VAL A 102 -51.06 -12.25 -16.39
C VAL A 102 -50.80 -10.75 -16.28
N ALA A 103 -51.17 -10.11 -15.17
CA ALA A 103 -50.95 -8.67 -14.97
C ALA A 103 -49.46 -8.29 -14.84
N VAL A 104 -48.65 -9.13 -14.21
CA VAL A 104 -47.19 -8.96 -14.10
C VAL A 104 -46.50 -9.18 -15.46
N GLN A 105 -47.03 -10.09 -16.28
CA GLN A 105 -46.50 -10.41 -17.61
C GLN A 105 -47.05 -9.52 -18.74
N ALA A 106 -48.04 -8.68 -18.46
CA ALA A 106 -48.66 -7.81 -19.46
C ALA A 106 -47.65 -6.74 -19.91
N ASP A 107 -47.51 -6.59 -21.23
CA ASP A 107 -46.61 -5.62 -21.86
C ASP A 107 -47.04 -4.18 -21.52
N LYS A 108 -46.33 -3.56 -20.57
CA LYS A 108 -46.44 -2.13 -20.30
C LYS A 108 -45.49 -1.41 -21.26
N THR A 109 -45.96 -1.16 -22.48
CA THR A 109 -45.22 -0.39 -23.49
C THR A 109 -44.97 1.03 -22.97
N ASP A 110 -43.82 1.21 -22.31
CA ASP A 110 -43.36 2.50 -21.80
C ASP A 110 -42.41 3.18 -22.79
N VAL A 111 -42.38 4.51 -22.75
CA VAL A 111 -41.55 5.38 -23.60
C VAL A 111 -40.03 5.18 -23.34
N VAL A 112 -39.68 4.62 -22.18
CA VAL A 112 -38.32 4.22 -21.81
C VAL A 112 -38.16 2.71 -21.93
N LYS A 113 -37.19 2.29 -22.73
CA LYS A 113 -36.86 0.88 -22.98
C LYS A 113 -36.50 0.17 -21.67
N VAL A 114 -37.25 -0.87 -21.33
CA VAL A 114 -36.87 -1.84 -20.29
C VAL A 114 -35.70 -2.67 -20.81
N VAL A 115 -34.65 -2.80 -20.00
CA VAL A 115 -33.42 -3.50 -20.37
C VAL A 115 -33.00 -4.57 -19.37
N GLY A 116 -33.74 -4.73 -18.28
CA GLY A 116 -33.39 -5.67 -17.22
C GLY A 116 -34.46 -5.74 -16.14
N LEU A 117 -34.36 -6.75 -15.29
CA LEU A 117 -35.16 -6.92 -14.10
C LEU A 117 -34.29 -6.79 -12.85
N LYS A 118 -34.90 -6.49 -11.71
CA LYS A 118 -34.24 -6.44 -10.40
C LYS A 118 -35.12 -7.11 -9.36
N SER A 119 -34.54 -8.02 -8.58
CA SER A 119 -35.16 -8.57 -7.38
C SER A 119 -34.49 -8.03 -6.12
N ILE A 120 -35.34 -7.75 -5.14
CA ILE A 120 -34.99 -7.43 -3.76
C ILE A 120 -35.43 -8.54 -2.79
N ALA A 121 -35.53 -9.79 -3.24
CA ALA A 121 -35.94 -10.94 -2.41
C ALA A 121 -35.11 -11.07 -1.11
N ALA A 122 -33.82 -10.71 -1.16
CA ALA A 122 -32.95 -10.64 0.01
C ALA A 122 -33.50 -9.77 1.15
N TYR A 123 -34.14 -8.63 0.84
CA TYR A 123 -34.80 -7.74 1.82
C TYR A 123 -36.11 -8.27 2.37
N ARG A 124 -36.65 -9.33 1.77
CA ARG A 124 -38.01 -9.79 2.04
C ARG A 124 -37.97 -11.14 2.74
N SER A 125 -37.59 -12.17 2.00
CA SER A 125 -37.69 -13.56 2.45
C SER A 125 -36.40 -14.36 2.27
N GLY A 126 -35.30 -13.68 1.91
CA GLY A 126 -33.99 -14.30 1.71
C GLY A 126 -33.77 -14.84 0.29
N LEU A 127 -32.52 -15.21 0.02
CA LEU A 127 -32.05 -15.69 -1.29
C LEU A 127 -32.19 -17.20 -1.50
N GLU A 128 -32.67 -17.95 -0.51
CA GLU A 128 -32.89 -19.40 -0.62
C GLU A 128 -34.19 -19.69 -1.37
N ILE A 129 -34.21 -19.41 -2.68
CA ILE A 129 -35.42 -19.50 -3.52
C ILE A 129 -35.83 -20.96 -3.75
N ASN A 130 -37.09 -21.29 -3.46
CA ASN A 130 -37.68 -22.57 -3.84
C ASN A 130 -38.16 -22.54 -5.31
N THR A 131 -37.39 -23.12 -6.22
CA THR A 131 -37.72 -23.16 -7.65
C THR A 131 -38.91 -24.08 -7.99
N ASN A 132 -39.36 -24.91 -7.03
CA ASN A 132 -40.45 -25.87 -7.17
C ASN A 132 -41.72 -25.47 -6.41
N VAL A 133 -41.84 -24.19 -6.01
CA VAL A 133 -43.05 -23.68 -5.35
C VAL A 133 -44.28 -23.94 -6.21
N THR A 134 -45.28 -24.57 -5.60
CA THR A 134 -46.50 -24.95 -6.31
C THR A 134 -47.45 -23.76 -6.43
N SER A 135 -48.31 -23.75 -7.47
CA SER A 135 -49.35 -22.71 -7.61
C SER A 135 -50.26 -22.65 -6.37
N LYS A 136 -50.51 -23.78 -5.71
CA LYS A 136 -51.31 -23.82 -4.47
C LYS A 136 -50.64 -23.05 -3.33
N GLU A 137 -49.36 -23.29 -3.09
CA GLU A 137 -48.58 -22.60 -2.05
C GLU A 137 -48.47 -21.10 -2.31
N ALA A 138 -48.32 -20.71 -3.59
CA ALA A 138 -48.28 -19.31 -4.00
C ALA A 138 -49.64 -18.61 -3.83
N GLU A 139 -50.75 -19.28 -4.19
CA GLU A 139 -52.12 -18.77 -3.98
C GLU A 139 -52.42 -18.57 -2.49
N GLU A 140 -52.03 -19.51 -1.62
CA GLU A 140 -52.14 -19.37 -0.16
C GLU A 140 -51.28 -18.21 0.36
N GLY A 141 -50.09 -18.00 -0.22
CA GLY A 141 -49.23 -16.87 0.07
C GLY A 141 -49.85 -15.53 -0.32
N LEU A 142 -50.45 -15.45 -1.52
CA LEU A 142 -51.18 -14.29 -2.02
C LEU A 142 -52.36 -13.93 -1.12
N ALA A 143 -53.16 -14.93 -0.73
CA ALA A 143 -54.29 -14.70 0.17
C ALA A 143 -53.85 -14.10 1.52
N LYS A 144 -52.72 -14.58 2.09
CA LYS A 144 -52.16 -14.01 3.32
C LYS A 144 -51.70 -12.57 3.14
N VAL A 145 -50.98 -12.28 2.06
CA VAL A 145 -50.50 -10.93 1.75
C VAL A 145 -51.65 -9.93 1.60
N LEU A 146 -52.77 -10.34 0.99
CA LEU A 146 -53.96 -9.49 0.87
C LEU A 146 -54.67 -9.22 2.21
N LEU A 147 -54.44 -10.03 3.23
CA LEU A 147 -54.99 -9.86 4.58
C LEU A 147 -54.14 -8.97 5.49
N ASP A 148 -52.82 -8.87 5.24
CA ASP A 148 -51.84 -8.21 6.12
C ASP A 148 -51.89 -6.66 6.09
N GLY A 149 -52.81 -6.07 5.31
CA GLY A 149 -53.13 -4.64 5.35
C GLY A 149 -52.63 -3.82 4.15
N ASN A 150 -53.06 -2.55 4.09
CA ASN A 150 -52.75 -1.60 3.00
C ASN A 150 -51.80 -0.48 3.49
N PRO A 151 -50.80 -0.06 2.68
CA PRO A 151 -50.46 -0.59 1.35
C PRO A 151 -49.86 -2.00 1.42
N VAL A 152 -50.13 -2.81 0.40
CA VAL A 152 -49.64 -4.19 0.32
C VAL A 152 -48.11 -4.20 0.34
N ARG A 153 -47.55 -5.03 1.22
CA ARG A 153 -46.11 -5.29 1.31
C ARG A 153 -45.86 -6.80 1.21
N ILE A 154 -45.23 -7.25 0.12
CA ILE A 154 -45.02 -8.68 -0.12
C ILE A 154 -43.81 -9.15 0.69
N VAL A 155 -44.06 -10.00 1.69
CA VAL A 155 -43.03 -10.65 2.53
C VAL A 155 -43.20 -12.17 2.62
N ASN A 156 -44.29 -12.72 2.05
CA ASN A 156 -44.56 -14.15 2.09
C ASN A 156 -43.58 -14.91 1.18
N LYS A 157 -42.82 -15.84 1.76
CA LYS A 157 -41.79 -16.64 1.06
C LYS A 157 -42.29 -17.33 -0.20
N ASN A 158 -43.41 -18.06 -0.11
CA ASN A 158 -43.93 -18.83 -1.24
C ASN A 158 -44.36 -17.93 -2.40
N LEU A 159 -44.98 -16.78 -2.09
CA LEU A 159 -45.35 -15.82 -3.12
C LEU A 159 -44.12 -15.16 -3.75
N ILE A 160 -43.11 -14.81 -2.96
CA ILE A 160 -41.85 -14.22 -3.46
C ILE A 160 -41.12 -15.21 -4.36
N ASP A 161 -40.96 -16.46 -3.93
CA ASP A 161 -40.32 -17.49 -4.73
C ASP A 161 -41.05 -17.70 -6.05
N TYR A 162 -42.39 -17.72 -6.01
CA TYR A 162 -43.20 -17.86 -7.21
C TYR A 162 -42.99 -16.68 -8.17
N ILE A 163 -43.05 -15.45 -7.66
CA ILE A 163 -42.80 -14.23 -8.43
C ILE A 163 -41.38 -14.22 -9.02
N PHE A 164 -40.40 -14.61 -8.23
CA PHE A 164 -39.00 -14.68 -8.65
C PHE A 164 -38.83 -15.66 -9.81
N VAL A 165 -39.37 -16.88 -9.69
CA VAL A 165 -39.34 -17.92 -10.74
C VAL A 165 -40.05 -17.44 -12.01
N ARG A 166 -41.24 -16.84 -11.90
CA ARG A 166 -41.96 -16.29 -13.05
C ARG A 166 -41.19 -15.14 -13.72
N SER A 167 -40.44 -14.37 -12.94
CA SER A 167 -39.62 -13.28 -13.46
C SER A 167 -38.40 -13.79 -14.22
N LEU A 168 -37.81 -14.92 -13.82
CA LEU A 168 -36.77 -15.59 -14.61
C LEU A 168 -37.31 -16.09 -15.97
N GLU A 169 -38.52 -16.64 -16.00
CA GLU A 169 -39.17 -17.02 -17.26
C GLU A 169 -39.38 -15.81 -18.19
N VAL A 170 -39.77 -14.66 -17.62
CA VAL A 170 -39.89 -13.39 -18.35
C VAL A 170 -38.50 -12.92 -18.83
N ALA A 171 -37.49 -12.97 -17.96
CA ALA A 171 -36.12 -12.60 -18.28
C ALA A 171 -35.58 -13.39 -19.49
N LEU A 172 -35.82 -14.70 -19.54
CA LEU A 172 -35.47 -15.54 -20.69
C LEU A 172 -36.23 -15.14 -21.94
N ARG A 173 -37.54 -14.94 -21.83
CA ARG A 173 -38.40 -14.62 -22.98
C ARG A 173 -37.99 -13.31 -23.67
N PHE A 174 -37.62 -12.30 -22.88
CA PHE A 174 -37.22 -10.99 -23.39
C PHE A 174 -35.71 -10.82 -23.54
N ASP A 175 -34.94 -11.86 -23.18
CA ASP A 175 -33.49 -11.84 -23.08
C ASP A 175 -32.99 -10.62 -22.30
N TRP A 176 -33.48 -10.51 -21.07
CA TRP A 176 -33.11 -9.47 -20.11
C TRP A 176 -32.26 -10.06 -18.99
N PRO A 177 -31.18 -9.38 -18.57
CA PRO A 177 -30.48 -9.74 -17.36
C PRO A 177 -31.34 -9.49 -16.11
N MET A 178 -31.13 -10.33 -15.11
CA MET A 178 -31.77 -10.28 -13.80
C MET A 178 -30.76 -9.83 -12.75
N GLN A 179 -30.92 -8.62 -12.25
CA GLN A 179 -30.14 -8.11 -11.12
C GLN A 179 -30.70 -8.63 -9.80
N ILE A 180 -29.83 -9.12 -8.92
CA ILE A 180 -30.21 -9.61 -7.59
C ILE A 180 -29.45 -8.80 -6.55
N HIS A 181 -30.19 -8.20 -5.62
CA HIS A 181 -29.57 -7.60 -4.44
C HIS A 181 -28.97 -8.69 -3.54
N THR A 182 -27.70 -8.54 -3.18
CA THR A 182 -26.97 -9.49 -2.30
C THR A 182 -26.08 -8.73 -1.34
N GLY A 183 -25.72 -9.37 -0.21
CA GLY A 183 -24.86 -8.75 0.79
C GLY A 183 -25.57 -7.63 1.57
N PHE A 184 -24.81 -6.66 2.05
CA PHE A 184 -25.24 -5.65 3.02
C PHE A 184 -26.23 -4.63 2.46
N GLY A 185 -27.12 -4.18 3.34
CA GLY A 185 -28.22 -3.28 3.06
C GLY A 185 -28.66 -2.52 4.31
N ASP A 186 -29.84 -1.91 4.26
CA ASP A 186 -30.40 -1.16 5.38
C ASP A 186 -31.00 -2.07 6.47
N LYS A 187 -31.56 -1.47 7.54
CA LYS A 187 -32.10 -2.17 8.73
C LYS A 187 -33.18 -3.25 8.47
N ASP A 188 -33.75 -3.25 7.27
CA ASP A 188 -34.81 -4.15 6.82
C ASP A 188 -34.25 -5.51 6.34
N LEU A 189 -32.94 -5.59 6.08
CA LEU A 189 -32.26 -6.77 5.57
C LEU A 189 -31.75 -7.67 6.70
N ASP A 190 -32.04 -8.98 6.64
CA ASP A 190 -31.28 -9.99 7.39
C ASP A 190 -30.05 -10.42 6.59
N LEU A 191 -28.87 -9.92 6.98
CA LEU A 191 -27.61 -10.17 6.28
C LEU A 191 -27.31 -11.67 6.09
N ARG A 192 -27.74 -12.53 7.02
CA ARG A 192 -27.51 -13.98 6.94
C ARG A 192 -28.21 -14.59 5.72
N GLN A 193 -29.40 -14.09 5.41
CA GLN A 193 -30.24 -14.57 4.31
C GLN A 193 -29.90 -13.92 2.97
N ALA A 194 -28.97 -12.96 2.96
CA ALA A 194 -28.50 -12.23 1.78
C ALA A 194 -27.19 -12.80 1.19
N ASN A 195 -26.71 -13.94 1.70
CA ASN A 195 -25.55 -14.64 1.15
C ASN A 195 -25.88 -15.21 -0.25
N PRO A 196 -25.08 -14.89 -1.29
CA PRO A 196 -25.37 -15.32 -2.66
C PRO A 196 -25.32 -16.85 -2.85
N LEU A 197 -24.65 -17.62 -1.98
CA LEU A 197 -24.63 -19.08 -2.05
C LEU A 197 -26.01 -19.72 -1.95
N HIS A 198 -26.98 -19.04 -1.35
CA HIS A 198 -28.37 -19.53 -1.28
C HIS A 198 -29.05 -19.61 -2.66
N LEU A 199 -28.53 -18.93 -3.68
CA LEU A 199 -29.06 -18.97 -5.05
C LEU A 199 -28.72 -20.26 -5.80
N ARG A 200 -27.96 -21.19 -5.19
CA ARG A 200 -27.50 -22.41 -5.86
C ARG A 200 -28.64 -23.24 -6.45
N SER A 201 -29.80 -23.32 -5.77
CA SER A 201 -31.00 -23.98 -6.29
C SER A 201 -31.50 -23.38 -7.61
N VAL A 202 -31.37 -22.06 -7.77
CA VAL A 202 -31.74 -21.33 -9.00
C VAL A 202 -30.68 -21.56 -10.09
N LEU A 203 -29.40 -21.51 -9.73
CA LEU A 203 -28.29 -21.62 -10.68
C LEU A 203 -28.13 -23.04 -11.24
N GLU A 204 -28.56 -24.05 -10.49
CA GLU A 204 -28.53 -25.47 -10.87
C GLU A 204 -29.86 -25.97 -11.45
N ASP A 205 -30.86 -25.10 -11.61
CA ASP A 205 -32.12 -25.44 -12.27
C ASP A 205 -31.98 -25.34 -13.79
N ASP A 206 -32.14 -26.48 -14.48
CA ASP A 206 -31.97 -26.59 -15.94
C ASP A 206 -32.83 -25.58 -16.73
N ARG A 207 -33.96 -25.12 -16.17
CA ARG A 207 -34.85 -24.15 -16.82
C ARG A 207 -34.23 -22.76 -16.95
N PHE A 208 -33.24 -22.43 -16.11
CA PHE A 208 -32.70 -21.08 -15.96
C PHE A 208 -31.19 -20.99 -16.25
N LEU A 209 -30.61 -21.99 -16.90
CA LEU A 209 -29.19 -22.00 -17.25
C LEU A 209 -28.79 -20.80 -18.13
N ASP A 210 -29.68 -20.38 -19.04
CA ASP A 210 -29.45 -19.24 -19.94
C ASP A 210 -29.80 -17.88 -19.31
N CYS A 211 -30.31 -17.85 -18.07
CA CYS A 211 -30.63 -16.60 -17.38
C CYS A 211 -29.36 -15.85 -16.98
N ARG A 212 -29.16 -14.66 -17.54
CA ARG A 212 -28.02 -13.79 -17.17
C ARG A 212 -28.29 -13.11 -15.83
N ILE A 213 -27.60 -13.54 -14.78
CA ILE A 213 -27.81 -13.08 -13.40
C ILE A 213 -26.68 -12.16 -12.97
N VAL A 214 -27.02 -10.99 -12.40
CA VAL A 214 -26.04 -10.04 -11.87
C VAL A 214 -26.17 -9.96 -10.35
N LEU A 215 -25.13 -10.38 -9.64
CA LEU A 215 -25.03 -10.22 -8.19
C LEU A 215 -24.50 -8.81 -7.90
N LEU A 216 -25.33 -8.01 -7.24
CA LEU A 216 -25.01 -6.60 -7.00
C LEU A 216 -24.27 -6.38 -5.69
N HIS A 217 -23.63 -5.21 -5.60
CA HIS A 217 -23.06 -4.65 -4.36
C HIS A 217 -21.82 -5.39 -3.84
N ALA A 218 -21.07 -6.01 -4.75
CA ALA A 218 -19.95 -6.91 -4.47
C ALA A 218 -20.36 -8.09 -3.57
N SER A 219 -21.66 -8.32 -3.37
CA SER A 219 -22.22 -9.19 -2.34
C SER A 219 -21.64 -8.97 -0.94
N TYR A 220 -21.05 -7.80 -0.63
CA TYR A 220 -20.26 -7.61 0.60
C TYR A 220 -21.10 -7.94 1.86
N PRO A 221 -20.57 -8.67 2.86
CA PRO A 221 -19.18 -9.13 2.99
C PRO A 221 -18.88 -10.46 2.29
N PHE A 222 -19.80 -11.00 1.48
CA PHE A 222 -19.68 -12.29 0.78
C PHE A 222 -19.03 -12.17 -0.61
N SER A 223 -18.04 -11.29 -0.76
CA SER A 223 -17.42 -11.00 -2.06
C SER A 223 -16.69 -12.22 -2.63
N ARG A 224 -16.09 -13.05 -1.77
CA ARG A 224 -15.42 -14.30 -2.16
C ARG A 224 -16.41 -15.35 -2.65
N GLU A 225 -17.55 -15.50 -1.97
CA GLU A 225 -18.62 -16.41 -2.37
C GLU A 225 -19.20 -15.99 -3.73
N ALA A 226 -19.43 -14.69 -3.93
CA ALA A 226 -19.84 -14.16 -5.23
C ALA A 226 -18.80 -14.45 -6.32
N SER A 227 -17.52 -14.22 -6.03
CA SER A 227 -16.41 -14.52 -6.95
C SER A 227 -16.40 -15.99 -7.36
N TYR A 228 -16.53 -16.90 -6.40
CA TYR A 228 -16.65 -18.34 -6.62
C TYR A 228 -17.85 -18.70 -7.51
N LEU A 229 -19.03 -18.12 -7.25
CA LEU A 229 -20.19 -18.40 -8.10
C LEU A 229 -19.98 -17.93 -9.54
N ALA A 230 -19.35 -16.76 -9.75
CA ALA A 230 -19.05 -16.27 -11.09
C ALA A 230 -17.98 -17.09 -11.83
N SER A 231 -17.06 -17.72 -11.10
CA SER A 231 -16.04 -18.59 -11.69
C SER A 231 -16.61 -19.95 -12.11
N ILE A 232 -17.61 -20.47 -11.41
CA ILE A 232 -18.22 -21.79 -11.67
C ILE A 232 -19.41 -21.71 -12.62
N TYR A 233 -20.32 -20.75 -12.41
CA TYR A 233 -21.56 -20.64 -13.17
C TYR A 233 -21.41 -19.65 -14.31
N HIS A 234 -21.56 -20.14 -15.55
CA HIS A 234 -21.41 -19.34 -16.76
C HIS A 234 -22.37 -18.14 -16.82
N GLN A 235 -23.55 -18.28 -16.21
CA GLN A 235 -24.61 -17.30 -16.25
C GLN A 235 -24.56 -16.23 -15.13
N VAL A 236 -23.58 -16.30 -14.22
CA VAL A 236 -23.40 -15.34 -13.11
C VAL A 236 -22.39 -14.24 -13.46
N TYR A 237 -22.79 -12.99 -13.22
CA TYR A 237 -22.02 -11.76 -13.38
C TYR A 237 -22.01 -10.99 -12.06
N LEU A 238 -21.02 -10.13 -11.87
CA LEU A 238 -20.79 -9.39 -10.63
C LEU A 238 -20.82 -7.88 -10.88
N ASP A 239 -21.37 -7.13 -9.94
CA ASP A 239 -21.30 -5.67 -9.89
C ASP A 239 -20.92 -5.21 -8.49
N PHE A 240 -19.94 -4.31 -8.37
CA PHE A 240 -19.42 -3.87 -7.08
C PHE A 240 -19.91 -2.50 -6.59
N GLY A 241 -20.91 -1.91 -7.25
CA GLY A 241 -21.24 -0.49 -7.13
C GLY A 241 -21.53 0.04 -5.74
N LEU A 242 -22.41 -0.61 -4.96
CA LEU A 242 -22.75 -0.10 -3.61
C LEU A 242 -21.58 -0.18 -2.63
N ALA A 243 -20.74 -1.20 -2.72
CA ALA A 243 -19.56 -1.32 -1.88
C ALA A 243 -18.60 -0.12 -2.08
N VAL A 244 -18.57 0.43 -3.30
CA VAL A 244 -17.77 1.57 -3.72
C VAL A 244 -18.67 2.77 -4.08
N PRO A 245 -19.02 3.66 -3.13
CA PRO A 245 -18.04 4.33 -2.28
C PRO A 245 -18.31 4.21 -0.76
N LYS A 246 -19.11 3.22 -0.35
CA LYS A 246 -19.62 3.12 1.03
C LYS A 246 -18.59 2.62 2.04
N LEU A 247 -17.68 1.73 1.63
CA LEU A 247 -16.67 1.16 2.52
C LEU A 247 -15.48 2.11 2.80
N SER A 248 -14.61 1.77 3.75
CA SER A 248 -13.30 2.44 3.89
C SER A 248 -12.48 2.26 2.60
N VAL A 249 -11.44 3.06 2.36
CA VAL A 249 -10.60 2.89 1.15
C VAL A 249 -10.04 1.47 1.07
N HIS A 250 -9.55 0.96 2.19
CA HIS A 250 -9.09 -0.41 2.30
C HIS A 250 -10.22 -1.43 2.06
N GLY A 251 -11.40 -1.22 2.62
CA GLY A 251 -12.55 -2.10 2.40
C GLY A 251 -13.02 -2.12 0.94
N MET A 252 -13.00 -0.97 0.25
CA MET A 252 -13.29 -0.89 -1.19
C MET A 252 -12.28 -1.71 -2.00
N ILE A 253 -10.98 -1.50 -1.77
CA ILE A 253 -9.91 -2.26 -2.44
C ILE A 253 -10.04 -3.75 -2.15
N SER A 254 -10.20 -4.14 -0.88
CA SER A 254 -10.34 -5.53 -0.46
C SER A 254 -11.52 -6.21 -1.14
N SER A 255 -12.69 -5.58 -1.17
CA SER A 255 -13.89 -6.16 -1.80
C SER A 255 -13.71 -6.37 -3.30
N VAL A 256 -13.05 -5.45 -4.01
CA VAL A 256 -12.78 -5.59 -5.44
C VAL A 256 -11.69 -6.63 -5.69
N LYS A 257 -10.64 -6.71 -4.86
CA LYS A 257 -9.63 -7.78 -4.94
C LYS A 257 -10.27 -9.16 -4.79
N GLU A 258 -11.12 -9.35 -3.78
CA GLU A 258 -11.82 -10.61 -3.54
C GLU A 258 -12.74 -11.00 -4.70
N LEU A 259 -13.38 -10.02 -5.37
CA LEU A 259 -14.14 -10.31 -6.58
C LEU A 259 -13.23 -10.78 -7.72
N LEU A 260 -12.11 -10.10 -7.95
CA LEU A 260 -11.19 -10.40 -9.06
C LEU A 260 -10.30 -11.62 -8.82
N GLU A 261 -10.28 -12.17 -7.61
CA GLU A 261 -9.47 -13.34 -7.24
C GLU A 261 -9.84 -14.60 -8.05
N LEU A 262 -11.14 -14.85 -8.26
CA LEU A 262 -11.61 -16.01 -9.05
C LEU A 262 -12.51 -15.63 -10.24
N ALA A 263 -13.21 -14.50 -10.17
CA ALA A 263 -14.18 -14.16 -11.19
C ALA A 263 -13.48 -13.76 -12.51
N PRO A 264 -13.93 -14.29 -13.66
CA PRO A 264 -13.44 -13.84 -14.95
C PRO A 264 -13.68 -12.32 -15.13
N LEU A 265 -12.65 -11.59 -15.58
CA LEU A 265 -12.72 -10.14 -15.77
C LEU A 265 -13.90 -9.71 -16.68
N LYS A 266 -14.24 -10.53 -17.68
CA LYS A 266 -15.39 -10.32 -18.58
C LYS A 266 -16.77 -10.47 -17.92
N LYS A 267 -16.82 -10.86 -16.65
CA LYS A 267 -18.05 -11.01 -15.85
C LYS A 267 -18.18 -9.99 -14.72
N VAL A 268 -17.19 -9.13 -14.53
CA VAL A 268 -17.19 -8.12 -13.45
C VAL A 268 -17.48 -6.75 -14.03
N MET A 269 -18.43 -6.04 -13.45
CA MET A 269 -18.93 -4.75 -13.92
C MET A 269 -18.96 -3.72 -12.79
N PHE A 270 -19.14 -2.48 -13.19
CA PHE A 270 -19.33 -1.35 -12.29
C PHE A 270 -20.67 -0.64 -12.54
N SER A 271 -21.38 -0.37 -11.45
CA SER A 271 -22.47 0.60 -11.38
C SER A 271 -22.16 1.62 -10.29
N THR A 272 -22.65 2.86 -10.42
CA THR A 272 -22.37 3.87 -9.38
C THR A 272 -23.17 3.67 -8.10
N ASP A 273 -24.24 2.89 -8.16
CA ASP A 273 -25.29 2.77 -7.13
C ASP A 273 -25.75 4.13 -6.55
N GLY A 274 -25.68 5.18 -7.39
CA GLY A 274 -26.07 6.53 -7.04
C GLY A 274 -27.58 6.64 -6.84
N CYS A 275 -27.99 7.32 -5.77
CA CYS A 275 -29.39 7.60 -5.48
C CYS A 275 -29.57 9.00 -4.87
N ALA A 276 -30.77 9.56 -5.03
CA ALA A 276 -31.22 10.87 -4.53
C ALA A 276 -30.49 12.11 -5.06
N PHE A 277 -29.17 12.11 -5.07
CA PHE A 277 -28.34 13.29 -5.36
C PHE A 277 -27.33 13.00 -6.49
N PRO A 278 -27.16 13.90 -7.48
CA PRO A 278 -26.24 13.71 -8.61
C PRO A 278 -24.78 13.51 -8.18
N GLU A 279 -24.38 14.04 -7.03
CA GLU A 279 -23.05 13.87 -6.45
C GLU A 279 -22.74 12.42 -6.11
N THR A 280 -23.75 11.61 -5.78
CA THR A 280 -23.53 10.19 -5.45
C THR A 280 -23.04 9.40 -6.67
N PHE A 281 -23.56 9.72 -7.86
CA PHE A 281 -23.12 9.16 -9.14
C PHE A 281 -21.66 9.54 -9.44
N TYR A 282 -21.33 10.83 -9.24
CA TYR A 282 -19.96 11.32 -9.39
C TYR A 282 -18.98 10.63 -8.43
N LEU A 283 -19.33 10.57 -7.15
CA LEU A 283 -18.49 9.96 -6.13
C LEU A 283 -18.29 8.46 -6.39
N GLY A 284 -19.35 7.73 -6.75
CA GLY A 284 -19.25 6.31 -7.11
C GLY A 284 -18.28 6.12 -8.28
N ALA A 285 -18.46 6.86 -9.38
CA ALA A 285 -17.61 6.75 -10.57
C ALA A 285 -16.15 7.13 -10.30
N LYS A 286 -15.90 8.23 -9.55
CA LYS A 286 -14.54 8.65 -9.17
C LYS A 286 -13.85 7.55 -8.35
N ARG A 287 -14.50 7.07 -7.29
CA ARG A 287 -13.92 6.08 -6.37
C ARG A 287 -13.71 4.73 -7.03
N ALA A 288 -14.62 4.29 -7.89
CA ALA A 288 -14.43 3.06 -8.63
C ALA A 288 -13.19 3.11 -9.54
N ARG A 289 -12.95 4.21 -10.25
CA ARG A 289 -11.74 4.35 -11.08
C ARG A 289 -10.47 4.27 -10.26
N GLU A 290 -10.43 4.95 -9.10
CA GLU A 290 -9.29 4.91 -8.19
C GLU A 290 -9.04 3.49 -7.63
N VAL A 291 -10.11 2.80 -7.23
CA VAL A 291 -10.03 1.44 -6.67
C VAL A 291 -9.61 0.43 -7.72
N VAL A 292 -10.23 0.42 -8.90
CA VAL A 292 -9.88 -0.49 -10.00
C VAL A 292 -8.44 -0.24 -10.46
N PHE A 293 -8.01 1.02 -10.54
CA PHE A 293 -6.61 1.34 -10.83
C PHE A 293 -5.66 0.72 -9.80
N SER A 294 -5.94 0.88 -8.51
CA SER A 294 -5.10 0.29 -7.46
C SER A 294 -5.04 -1.22 -7.55
N VAL A 295 -6.19 -1.88 -7.76
CA VAL A 295 -6.26 -3.35 -7.80
C VAL A 295 -5.54 -3.90 -9.03
N LEU A 296 -5.77 -3.34 -10.22
CA LEU A 296 -5.12 -3.81 -11.44
C LEU A 296 -3.64 -3.43 -11.50
N CYS A 297 -3.24 -2.30 -10.88
CA CYS A 297 -1.83 -1.96 -10.75
C CYS A 297 -1.09 -2.98 -9.87
N ASP A 298 -1.68 -3.41 -8.76
CA ASP A 298 -1.12 -4.46 -7.92
C ASP A 298 -0.98 -5.78 -8.71
N ALA A 299 -2.03 -6.19 -9.43
CA ALA A 299 -1.98 -7.37 -10.30
C ALA A 299 -0.88 -7.29 -11.38
N CYS A 300 -0.65 -6.10 -11.96
CA CYS A 300 0.46 -5.88 -12.89
C CYS A 300 1.83 -6.01 -12.23
N ASN A 301 1.99 -5.47 -11.02
CA ASN A 301 3.24 -5.50 -10.29
C ASN A 301 3.58 -6.92 -9.78
N GLU A 302 2.56 -7.70 -9.46
CA GLU A 302 2.66 -9.10 -9.02
C GLU A 302 2.84 -10.07 -10.21
N GLY A 303 2.59 -9.61 -11.43
CA GLY A 303 2.78 -10.39 -12.66
C GLY A 303 1.55 -11.22 -13.07
N ASP A 304 0.42 -11.04 -12.40
CA ASP A 304 -0.85 -11.70 -12.71
C ASP A 304 -1.45 -11.18 -14.03
N LEU A 305 -1.21 -9.91 -14.36
CA LEU A 305 -1.64 -9.29 -15.61
C LEU A 305 -0.49 -8.50 -16.24
N SER A 306 -0.41 -8.51 -17.57
CA SER A 306 0.36 -7.51 -18.29
C SER A 306 -0.36 -6.15 -18.28
N ILE A 307 0.39 -5.07 -18.53
CA ILE A 307 -0.20 -3.73 -18.67
C ILE A 307 -1.29 -3.70 -19.76
N SER A 308 -1.09 -4.44 -20.86
CA SER A 308 -2.07 -4.52 -21.93
C SER A 308 -3.37 -5.19 -21.47
N GLU A 309 -3.27 -6.30 -20.73
CA GLU A 309 -4.44 -7.01 -20.19
C GLU A 309 -5.16 -6.17 -19.13
N ALA A 310 -4.42 -5.42 -18.29
CA ALA A 310 -5.03 -4.50 -17.33
C ALA A 310 -5.79 -3.35 -18.02
N LEU A 311 -5.28 -2.80 -19.12
CA LEU A 311 -5.99 -1.77 -19.88
C LEU A 311 -7.26 -2.30 -20.54
N GLU A 312 -7.24 -3.55 -21.01
CA GLU A 312 -8.43 -4.23 -21.50
C GLU A 312 -9.45 -4.44 -20.36
N ALA A 313 -8.98 -4.94 -19.21
CA ALA A 313 -9.79 -5.16 -18.02
C ALA A 313 -10.52 -3.89 -17.54
N VAL A 314 -9.83 -2.74 -17.52
CA VAL A 314 -10.45 -1.44 -17.20
C VAL A 314 -11.61 -1.15 -18.16
N THR A 315 -11.38 -1.34 -19.46
CA THR A 315 -12.38 -1.06 -20.49
C THR A 315 -13.59 -1.99 -20.36
N ASP A 316 -13.34 -3.26 -20.07
CA ASP A 316 -14.37 -4.26 -19.84
C ASP A 316 -15.23 -3.93 -18.62
N ILE A 317 -14.60 -3.70 -17.46
CA ILE A 317 -15.27 -3.45 -16.18
C ILE A 317 -16.16 -2.20 -16.25
N PHE A 318 -15.68 -1.13 -16.86
CA PHE A 318 -16.39 0.15 -16.88
C PHE A 318 -17.36 0.33 -18.06
N ALA A 319 -17.25 -0.48 -19.12
CA ALA A 319 -18.06 -0.27 -20.32
C ALA A 319 -18.49 -1.58 -21.01
N GLU A 320 -17.54 -2.35 -21.53
CA GLU A 320 -17.87 -3.37 -22.53
C GLU A 320 -18.68 -4.53 -21.95
N ASN A 321 -18.41 -4.95 -20.72
CA ASN A 321 -19.19 -6.00 -20.05
C ASN A 321 -20.66 -5.60 -19.91
N ALA A 322 -20.93 -4.36 -19.45
CA ALA A 322 -22.29 -3.85 -19.30
C ALA A 322 -22.98 -3.65 -20.66
N LYS A 323 -22.28 -3.14 -21.68
CA LYS A 323 -22.85 -2.99 -23.02
C LYS A 323 -23.28 -4.33 -23.62
N MET A 324 -22.43 -5.35 -23.50
CA MET A 324 -22.74 -6.70 -23.97
C MET A 324 -23.90 -7.31 -23.20
N LEU A 325 -23.87 -7.19 -21.86
CA LEU A 325 -24.90 -7.77 -21.00
C LEU A 325 -26.28 -7.10 -21.19
N TYR A 326 -26.35 -5.78 -21.27
CA TYR A 326 -27.63 -5.06 -21.41
C TYR A 326 -28.00 -4.75 -22.87
N LYS A 327 -27.21 -5.21 -23.85
CA LYS A 327 -27.41 -4.96 -25.29
C LYS A 327 -27.59 -3.48 -25.62
N ILE A 328 -26.69 -2.66 -25.10
CA ILE A 328 -26.67 -1.21 -25.34
C ILE A 328 -25.94 -0.97 -26.66
N ASN A 329 -26.67 -0.57 -27.71
CA ASN A 329 -26.07 -0.27 -29.02
C ASN A 329 -25.28 1.05 -28.99
N ASP A 330 -24.06 1.04 -29.54
CA ASP A 330 -23.19 2.23 -29.65
C ASP A 330 -23.81 3.29 -30.59
N ALA A 331 -24.67 4.15 -30.05
CA ALA A 331 -25.06 5.40 -30.71
C ALA A 331 -23.96 6.50 -30.56
N VAL A 332 -22.81 6.18 -29.97
CA VAL A 332 -21.69 7.11 -29.78
C VAL A 332 -20.44 6.50 -30.40
N LYS A 333 -20.07 6.98 -31.60
CA LYS A 333 -18.73 6.79 -32.15
C LYS A 333 -17.72 7.39 -31.17
N SER A 334 -17.06 6.53 -30.41
CA SER A 334 -15.89 6.87 -29.62
C SER A 334 -14.82 7.48 -30.54
N THR A 335 -14.40 8.71 -30.23
CA THR A 335 -13.27 9.42 -30.84
C THR A 335 -11.93 8.98 -30.22
N VAL A 336 -11.77 7.68 -29.95
CA VAL A 336 -10.47 7.09 -29.60
C VAL A 336 -9.90 6.41 -30.85
N PRO A 337 -8.73 6.81 -31.37
CA PRO A 337 -8.15 6.21 -32.57
C PRO A 337 -7.79 4.74 -32.29
N ARG A 338 -8.57 3.80 -32.84
CA ARG A 338 -8.16 2.40 -32.98
C ARG A 338 -7.24 2.30 -34.19
N HIS A 339 -5.94 2.45 -33.98
CA HIS A 339 -4.86 1.81 -34.72
C HIS A 339 -3.52 2.21 -34.09
N VAL A 340 -2.99 1.38 -33.19
CA VAL A 340 -1.54 1.29 -32.99
C VAL A 340 -1.12 0.00 -33.67
N SER A 341 -0.51 0.15 -34.83
CA SER A 341 0.15 -0.96 -35.52
C SER A 341 1.48 -1.27 -34.83
N ASP A 342 1.80 -2.56 -34.75
CA ASP A 342 2.97 -3.21 -34.12
C ASP A 342 4.37 -2.70 -34.51
N ASN A 343 4.49 -1.64 -35.31
CA ASN A 343 5.76 -1.11 -35.80
C ASN A 343 6.23 0.19 -35.14
N SER A 344 5.63 0.59 -34.02
CA SER A 344 5.98 1.83 -33.30
C SER A 344 6.69 1.63 -31.95
N LEU A 345 6.90 0.38 -31.51
CA LEU A 345 7.56 0.03 -30.24
C LEU A 345 9.10 0.04 -30.27
N SER A 346 9.72 0.32 -31.42
CA SER A 346 11.20 0.29 -31.57
C SER A 346 11.84 1.66 -31.85
N LYS A 347 11.08 2.75 -31.80
CA LYS A 347 11.59 4.12 -32.07
C LYS A 347 11.18 5.18 -31.05
N LEU A 348 10.57 4.79 -29.94
CA LEU A 348 10.16 5.72 -28.87
C LEU A 348 11.18 5.78 -27.72
N ASP A 349 12.44 5.46 -27.99
CA ASP A 349 13.50 5.42 -26.97
C ASP A 349 14.35 6.69 -26.91
N ASN A 350 14.10 7.70 -27.73
CA ASN A 350 14.81 8.97 -27.63
C ASN A 350 13.95 10.16 -28.07
N HIS A 351 13.76 11.09 -27.12
CA HIS A 351 13.24 12.44 -27.28
C HIS A 351 11.75 12.61 -27.64
N VAL A 352 10.88 12.53 -26.64
CA VAL A 352 9.74 13.46 -26.53
C VAL A 352 9.48 13.82 -25.06
N LYS A 353 9.89 15.02 -24.64
CA LYS A 353 9.28 15.71 -23.49
C LYS A 353 7.87 16.12 -23.92
N LEU A 354 6.85 15.38 -23.49
CA LEU A 354 5.45 15.79 -23.58
C LEU A 354 5.02 16.29 -22.20
N GLU A 355 4.82 17.60 -22.10
CA GLU A 355 4.08 18.23 -21.02
C GLU A 355 2.62 17.79 -21.11
N VAL A 356 2.29 16.71 -20.40
CA VAL A 356 0.92 16.34 -20.08
C VAL A 356 0.52 17.18 -18.88
N ASN A 357 -0.34 18.18 -19.09
CA ASN A 357 -1.09 18.82 -18.00
C ASN A 357 -2.07 17.79 -17.43
N SER A 358 -1.54 16.87 -16.63
CA SER A 358 -2.26 16.07 -15.67
C SER A 358 -2.88 17.01 -14.65
N THR A 359 -4.09 16.72 -14.19
CA THR A 359 -4.48 17.11 -12.84
C THR A 359 -3.47 16.46 -11.90
N GLN A 360 -2.39 17.20 -11.58
CA GLN A 360 -1.28 16.76 -10.76
C GLN A 360 -1.83 16.17 -9.47
N GLN A 361 -1.81 14.84 -9.37
CA GLN A 361 -1.82 14.20 -8.07
C GLN A 361 -0.51 14.68 -7.42
N ASP A 362 -0.63 15.57 -6.43
CA ASP A 362 0.53 16.16 -5.78
C ASP A 362 1.34 15.03 -5.12
N VAL A 363 2.41 14.60 -5.78
CA VAL A 363 3.36 13.60 -5.26
C VAL A 363 3.91 14.14 -3.94
N LEU A 364 3.89 13.30 -2.90
CA LEU A 364 4.48 13.66 -1.62
C LEU A 364 5.99 13.40 -1.67
N VAL A 365 6.78 14.39 -1.30
CA VAL A 365 8.24 14.28 -1.19
C VAL A 365 8.63 14.28 0.28
N ARG A 366 9.17 13.16 0.75
CA ARG A 366 9.71 12.95 2.10
C ARG A 366 11.14 13.46 2.16
N ILE A 367 11.36 14.53 2.92
CA ILE A 367 12.69 15.08 3.16
C ILE A 367 13.19 14.48 4.47
N ILE A 368 14.16 13.58 4.37
CA ILE A 368 14.65 12.74 5.46
C ILE A 368 15.98 13.30 5.99
N TRP A 369 16.13 13.29 7.32
CA TRP A 369 17.41 13.53 7.98
C TRP A 369 17.57 12.56 9.16
N VAL A 370 18.81 12.39 9.62
CA VAL A 370 19.11 11.61 10.83
C VAL A 370 19.60 12.58 11.89
N ASP A 371 18.98 12.53 13.07
CA ASP A 371 19.38 13.38 14.19
C ASP A 371 20.62 12.85 14.94
N ALA A 372 21.08 13.57 15.97
CA ALA A 372 22.25 13.15 16.75
C ALA A 372 22.03 11.82 17.49
N SER A 373 20.78 11.45 17.79
CA SER A 373 20.41 10.20 18.45
C SER A 373 20.27 9.00 17.50
N GLY A 374 20.57 9.19 16.21
CA GLY A 374 20.45 8.15 15.18
C GLY A 374 19.02 7.92 14.68
N GLN A 375 18.05 8.74 15.09
CA GLN A 375 16.66 8.60 14.64
C GLN A 375 16.48 9.18 13.25
N HIS A 376 15.85 8.41 12.37
CA HIS A 376 15.39 8.88 11.08
C HIS A 376 14.16 9.77 11.27
N ARG A 377 14.21 10.99 10.76
CA ARG A 377 13.14 11.98 10.84
C ARG A 377 12.77 12.45 9.46
N CYS A 378 11.53 12.89 9.31
CA CYS A 378 10.98 13.27 8.01
C CYS A 378 10.06 14.49 8.14
N ARG A 379 10.10 15.35 7.12
CA ARG A 379 9.03 16.30 6.80
C ARG A 379 8.56 16.05 5.37
N VAL A 380 7.26 16.10 5.18
CA VAL A 380 6.63 15.82 3.89
C VAL A 380 6.13 17.12 3.28
N VAL A 381 6.41 17.32 1.99
CA VAL A 381 5.90 18.45 1.21
C VAL A 381 5.32 17.95 -0.11
N LEU A 382 4.43 18.73 -0.72
CA LEU A 382 3.96 18.46 -2.08
C LEU A 382 5.10 18.70 -3.08
N GLN A 383 5.21 17.87 -4.11
CA GLN A 383 6.25 17.94 -5.14
C GLN A 383 6.34 19.32 -5.77
N LYS A 384 5.21 19.97 -6.06
CA LYS A 384 5.20 21.34 -6.58
C LYS A 384 5.89 22.34 -5.65
N ARG A 385 5.68 22.23 -4.33
CA ARG A 385 6.39 23.06 -3.35
C ARG A 385 7.86 22.67 -3.28
N PHE A 386 8.15 21.38 -3.35
CA PHE A 386 9.51 20.86 -3.34
C PHE A 386 10.32 21.47 -4.49
N ASP A 387 9.88 21.26 -5.73
CA ASP A 387 10.60 21.65 -6.95
C ASP A 387 10.70 23.18 -7.11
N ASN A 388 9.66 23.94 -6.74
CA ASN A 388 9.63 25.39 -6.93
C ASN A 388 10.36 26.19 -5.84
N PHE A 389 10.47 25.66 -4.62
CA PHE A 389 10.95 26.44 -3.47
C PHE A 389 12.01 25.72 -2.64
N ILE A 390 11.80 24.44 -2.33
CA ILE A 390 12.62 23.74 -1.34
C ILE A 390 13.97 23.32 -1.91
N THR A 391 14.03 22.96 -3.20
CA THR A 391 15.28 22.66 -3.92
C THR A 391 16.30 23.79 -3.80
N GLU A 392 15.86 25.05 -3.89
CA GLU A 392 16.74 26.23 -3.83
C GLU A 392 16.89 26.79 -2.42
N ASN A 393 15.82 26.87 -1.64
CA ASN A 393 15.78 27.61 -0.37
C ASN A 393 15.84 26.71 0.86
N GLY A 394 15.71 25.40 0.69
CA GLY A 394 15.57 24.43 1.78
C GLY A 394 14.28 24.54 2.57
N LEU A 395 14.04 23.52 3.39
CA LEU A 395 12.89 23.46 4.29
C LEU A 395 13.30 23.91 5.69
N GLY A 396 12.58 24.88 6.27
CA GLY A 396 12.82 25.33 7.64
C GLY A 396 12.69 24.19 8.64
N LEU A 397 13.60 24.11 9.61
CA LEU A 397 13.56 23.17 10.74
C LEU A 397 14.14 23.84 11.98
N THR A 398 13.53 23.64 13.15
CA THR A 398 14.03 24.20 14.41
C THR A 398 15.34 23.55 14.83
N CYS A 399 16.30 24.31 15.35
CA CYS A 399 17.60 23.79 15.80
C CYS A 399 17.48 22.64 16.82
N ALA A 400 16.49 22.71 17.73
CA ALA A 400 16.18 21.65 18.69
C ALA A 400 15.99 20.25 18.08
N ALA A 401 15.58 20.15 16.81
CA ALA A 401 15.32 18.88 16.15
C ALA A 401 16.56 17.96 16.08
N MET A 402 17.77 18.53 16.14
CA MET A 402 19.02 17.75 16.22
C MET A 402 19.36 17.24 17.61
N ALA A 403 18.81 17.85 18.66
CA ALA A 403 19.07 17.49 20.05
C ALA A 403 17.98 16.60 20.65
N LEU A 404 16.93 16.26 19.89
CA LEU A 404 15.89 15.35 20.35
C LEU A 404 16.50 13.98 20.66
N THR A 405 16.02 13.37 21.75
CA THR A 405 16.47 12.05 22.17
C THR A 405 15.64 10.94 21.52
N SER A 406 16.16 9.71 21.53
CA SER A 406 15.41 8.54 21.09
C SER A 406 14.30 8.10 22.05
N ALA A 407 14.31 8.57 23.30
CA ALA A 407 13.37 8.19 24.35
C ALA A 407 12.25 9.21 24.58
N MET A 408 12.46 10.48 24.24
CA MET A 408 11.53 11.59 24.51
C MET A 408 11.61 12.65 23.43
N ASP A 409 10.47 13.30 23.13
CA ASP A 409 10.36 14.47 22.26
C ASP A 409 10.81 15.78 22.96
N CYS A 410 11.99 15.74 23.57
CA CYS A 410 12.63 16.92 24.17
C CYS A 410 14.13 16.97 23.84
N PRO A 411 14.72 18.17 23.70
CA PRO A 411 16.17 18.31 23.56
C PRO A 411 16.91 17.73 24.76
N ALA A 412 18.04 17.07 24.52
CA ALA A 412 18.91 16.60 25.58
C ALA A 412 19.46 17.78 26.41
N ASP A 413 19.56 17.57 27.73
CA ASP A 413 20.16 18.53 28.65
C ASP A 413 21.60 18.86 28.25
N GLY A 414 21.98 20.13 28.34
CA GLY A 414 23.32 20.59 27.99
C GLY A 414 23.62 20.70 26.48
N SER A 415 22.68 20.34 25.60
CA SER A 415 22.85 20.48 24.14
C SER A 415 22.93 21.93 23.65
N ASN A 416 22.41 22.88 24.43
CA ASN A 416 22.23 24.30 24.05
C ASN A 416 21.37 24.54 22.79
N LEU A 417 20.81 23.48 22.19
CA LEU A 417 19.89 23.56 21.05
C LEU A 417 18.46 23.62 21.58
N THR A 418 17.84 24.80 21.45
CA THR A 418 16.50 25.05 21.97
C THR A 418 15.48 25.23 20.84
N GLY A 419 14.22 25.50 21.20
CA GLY A 419 13.19 25.91 20.23
C GLY A 419 13.47 27.23 19.52
N THR A 420 14.56 27.93 19.88
CA THR A 420 14.97 29.19 19.26
C THR A 420 15.97 28.95 18.14
N GLY A 421 15.73 29.58 16.99
CA GLY A 421 16.57 29.44 15.81
C GLY A 421 16.02 28.40 14.82
N GLU A 422 16.33 28.63 13.55
CA GLU A 422 15.86 27.81 12.45
C GLU A 422 17.02 27.54 11.48
N ILE A 423 17.14 26.28 11.06
CA ILE A 423 18.03 25.81 10.01
C ILE A 423 17.23 25.52 8.73
N ARG A 424 17.92 25.16 7.65
CA ARG A 424 17.36 24.73 6.38
C ARG A 424 17.81 23.31 6.09
N LEU A 425 16.85 22.42 5.87
CA LEU A 425 17.08 21.13 5.24
C LEU A 425 17.21 21.35 3.74
N ILE A 426 18.41 21.22 3.21
CA ILE A 426 18.72 21.34 1.78
C ILE A 426 18.71 19.93 1.18
N PRO A 427 17.74 19.58 0.31
CA PRO A 427 17.67 18.25 -0.27
C PRO A 427 18.87 17.95 -1.15
N ASP A 428 19.48 16.77 -0.97
CA ASP A 428 20.51 16.25 -1.84
C ASP A 428 19.85 15.45 -2.96
N LEU A 429 19.69 16.09 -4.12
CA LEU A 429 18.98 15.52 -5.26
C LEU A 429 19.62 14.24 -5.82
N SER A 430 20.91 13.98 -5.53
CA SER A 430 21.55 12.72 -5.92
C SER A 430 20.99 11.52 -5.15
N THR A 431 20.34 11.77 -4.01
CA THR A 431 19.70 10.75 -3.18
C THR A 431 18.20 10.64 -3.41
N ARG A 432 17.62 11.48 -4.27
CA ARG A 432 16.17 11.50 -4.55
C ARG A 432 15.77 10.20 -5.25
N CYS A 433 14.79 9.50 -4.70
CA CYS A 433 14.26 8.27 -5.29
C CYS A 433 12.76 8.14 -5.06
N ARG A 434 12.09 7.36 -5.91
CA ARG A 434 10.72 6.92 -5.64
C ARG A 434 10.74 5.86 -4.55
N ILE A 435 9.71 5.86 -3.71
CA ILE A 435 9.60 4.94 -2.60
C ILE A 435 9.05 3.59 -3.12
N PRO A 436 9.83 2.48 -3.06
CA PRO A 436 9.42 1.19 -3.66
C PRO A 436 8.11 0.63 -3.10
N TRP A 437 7.82 0.89 -1.83
CA TRP A 437 6.59 0.45 -1.15
C TRP A 437 5.46 1.49 -1.18
N ALA A 438 5.67 2.64 -1.80
CA ALA A 438 4.70 3.73 -1.93
C ALA A 438 4.98 4.55 -3.19
N MET A 439 4.73 3.97 -4.37
CA MET A 439 5.15 4.52 -5.67
C MET A 439 4.58 5.90 -6.03
N GLN A 440 3.59 6.39 -5.28
CA GLN A 440 3.02 7.74 -5.40
C GLN A 440 3.79 8.79 -4.58
N GLU A 441 4.88 8.38 -3.94
CA GLU A 441 5.71 9.22 -3.07
C GLU A 441 7.19 9.10 -3.45
N GLU A 442 7.95 10.13 -3.12
CA GLU A 442 9.39 10.19 -3.26
C GLU A 442 10.04 10.44 -1.91
N MET A 443 11.30 10.06 -1.77
CA MET A 443 12.13 10.41 -0.62
C MET A 443 13.48 10.97 -1.07
N VAL A 444 14.06 11.80 -0.23
CA VAL A 444 15.35 12.45 -0.46
C VAL A 444 16.02 12.74 0.88
N LEU A 445 17.32 12.47 0.99
CA LEU A 445 18.11 12.88 2.15
C LEU A 445 18.42 14.37 2.07
N ALA A 446 18.50 15.04 3.21
CA ALA A 446 18.84 16.46 3.28
C ALA A 446 20.05 16.75 4.14
N ASP A 447 20.81 17.75 3.69
CA ASP A 447 21.87 18.38 4.46
C ASP A 447 21.30 19.52 5.30
N MET A 448 21.95 19.82 6.43
CA MET A 448 21.51 20.88 7.33
C MET A 448 22.35 22.14 7.17
N HIS A 449 21.69 23.25 6.94
CA HIS A 449 22.29 24.54 6.67
C HIS A 449 21.77 25.62 7.63
N SER A 450 22.62 26.51 8.14
CA SER A 450 22.15 27.66 8.93
C SER A 450 21.30 28.59 8.07
N LYS A 451 21.70 28.74 6.79
CA LYS A 451 21.02 29.47 5.73
C LYS A 451 21.33 28.77 4.40
N PRO A 452 20.52 28.91 3.34
CA PRO A 452 20.81 28.26 2.06
C PRO A 452 22.24 28.56 1.60
N GLY A 453 23.00 27.52 1.24
CA GLY A 453 24.42 27.63 0.87
C GLY A 453 25.42 27.71 2.04
N GLN A 454 24.98 27.90 3.28
CA GLN A 454 25.83 27.90 4.48
C GLN A 454 25.59 26.65 5.33
N VAL A 455 26.47 25.66 5.23
CA VAL A 455 26.34 24.41 5.99
C VAL A 455 26.37 24.68 7.50
N TRP A 456 25.50 23.99 8.22
CA TRP A 456 25.43 24.07 9.68
C TRP A 456 26.43 23.12 10.32
N GLU A 457 27.06 23.55 11.40
CA GLU A 457 28.13 22.78 12.07
C GLU A 457 27.66 21.43 12.64
N TYR A 458 26.37 21.30 12.94
CA TYR A 458 25.76 20.06 13.45
C TYR A 458 25.27 19.11 12.35
N CYS A 459 25.51 19.42 11.05
CA CYS A 459 25.12 18.54 9.96
C CYS A 459 25.93 17.22 9.96
N PRO A 460 25.31 16.04 10.16
CA PRO A 460 26.03 14.76 10.19
C PRO A 460 26.67 14.41 8.84
N ARG A 461 25.91 14.57 7.75
CA ARG A 461 26.35 14.26 6.38
C ARG A 461 27.57 15.09 6.00
N GLU A 462 27.55 16.39 6.29
CA GLU A 462 28.70 17.25 6.01
C GLU A 462 29.91 16.92 6.89
N THR A 463 29.68 16.57 8.17
CA THR A 463 30.77 16.16 9.06
C THR A 463 31.54 14.98 8.47
N LEU A 464 30.83 13.97 7.94
CA LEU A 464 31.45 12.85 7.24
C LEU A 464 32.19 13.30 5.97
N ARG A 465 31.57 14.11 5.11
CA ARG A 465 32.22 14.61 3.87
C ARG A 465 33.51 15.38 4.18
N ARG A 466 33.50 16.22 5.22
CA ARG A 466 34.65 17.02 5.63
C ARG A 466 35.83 16.14 6.06
N VAL A 467 35.62 15.14 6.91
CA VAL A 467 36.73 14.27 7.35
C VAL A 467 37.17 13.32 6.23
N SER A 468 36.27 12.85 5.38
CA SER A 468 36.61 12.08 4.17
C SER A 468 37.47 12.91 3.21
N LYS A 469 37.17 14.20 3.06
CA LYS A 469 37.99 15.13 2.28
C LYS A 469 39.39 15.27 2.85
N VAL A 470 39.55 15.41 4.18
CA VAL A 470 40.87 15.44 4.83
C VAL A 470 41.65 14.15 4.55
N LEU A 471 41.02 12.98 4.70
CA LEU A 471 41.66 11.69 4.39
C LEU A 471 42.14 11.63 2.93
N LYS A 472 41.35 12.16 2.00
CA LYS A 472 41.69 12.20 0.58
C LYS A 472 42.79 13.21 0.26
N GLU A 473 42.75 14.41 0.82
CA GLU A 473 43.72 15.47 0.52
C GLU A 473 45.09 15.21 1.16
N GLU A 474 45.14 14.71 2.40
CA GLU A 474 46.40 14.47 3.11
C GLU A 474 47.05 13.13 2.73
N PHE A 475 46.28 12.09 2.44
CA PHE A 475 46.79 10.73 2.25
C PHE A 475 46.45 10.11 0.89
N ASN A 476 45.64 10.78 0.06
CA ASN A 476 45.10 10.22 -1.18
C ASN A 476 44.31 8.91 -0.96
N LEU A 477 43.63 8.78 0.17
CA LEU A 477 42.87 7.59 0.53
C LEU A 477 41.36 7.85 0.48
N VAL A 478 40.60 6.80 0.18
CA VAL A 478 39.14 6.75 0.29
C VAL A 478 38.80 5.58 1.21
N MET A 479 38.03 5.85 2.26
CA MET A 479 37.50 4.79 3.11
C MET A 479 36.24 4.20 2.49
N ASN A 480 36.21 2.89 2.31
CA ASN A 480 35.01 2.15 1.94
C ASN A 480 34.44 1.46 3.18
N ALA A 481 33.11 1.39 3.26
CA ALA A 481 32.39 0.74 4.34
C ALA A 481 31.32 -0.21 3.78
N GLY A 482 31.17 -1.38 4.41
CA GLY A 482 30.06 -2.32 4.22
C GLY A 482 29.46 -2.66 5.58
N PHE A 483 28.14 -2.87 5.64
CA PHE A 483 27.43 -3.06 6.90
C PHE A 483 26.74 -4.43 6.95
N GLU A 484 26.96 -5.15 8.04
CA GLU A 484 26.18 -6.32 8.46
C GLU A 484 25.11 -5.83 9.43
N ASN A 485 23.88 -5.65 8.95
CA ASN A 485 22.82 -4.97 9.71
C ASN A 485 21.83 -5.99 10.25
N GLU A 486 21.91 -6.24 11.56
CA GLU A 486 21.05 -7.17 12.28
C GLU A 486 19.78 -6.46 12.79
N PHE A 487 18.66 -7.19 12.82
CA PHE A 487 17.38 -6.70 13.33
C PHE A 487 16.46 -7.83 13.76
N TYR A 488 15.49 -7.48 14.60
CA TYR A 488 14.40 -8.36 14.99
C TYR A 488 13.15 -8.07 14.19
N LEU A 489 12.47 -9.12 13.73
CA LEU A 489 11.07 -9.06 13.31
C LEU A 489 10.18 -9.50 14.47
N LEU A 490 9.22 -8.65 14.82
CA LEU A 490 8.28 -8.89 15.91
C LEU A 490 6.84 -8.88 15.39
N LYS A 491 6.02 -9.78 15.92
CA LYS A 491 4.57 -9.82 15.68
C LYS A 491 3.82 -9.30 16.90
N SER A 492 2.74 -8.57 16.66
CA SER A 492 1.82 -8.15 17.70
C SER A 492 0.94 -9.33 18.15
N GLN A 493 0.80 -9.52 19.45
CA GLN A 493 -0.11 -10.47 20.07
C GLN A 493 -0.87 -9.82 21.22
N LEU A 494 -2.18 -10.04 21.28
CA LEU A 494 -2.99 -9.65 22.43
C LEU A 494 -2.89 -10.73 23.52
N ARG A 495 -2.36 -10.35 24.69
CA ARG A 495 -2.33 -11.16 25.92
C ARG A 495 -2.92 -10.36 27.06
N ASP A 496 -3.90 -10.94 27.76
CA ASP A 496 -4.60 -10.31 28.88
C ASP A 496 -5.12 -8.89 28.61
N GLY A 497 -5.51 -8.61 27.35
CA GLY A 497 -5.99 -7.29 26.91
C GLY A 497 -4.89 -6.27 26.59
N HIS A 498 -3.61 -6.66 26.69
CA HIS A 498 -2.45 -5.84 26.33
C HIS A 498 -1.81 -6.33 25.04
N GLU A 499 -1.37 -5.39 24.20
CA GLU A 499 -0.59 -5.68 23.02
C GLU A 499 0.87 -5.95 23.44
N GLU A 500 1.33 -7.17 23.19
CA GLU A 500 2.71 -7.60 23.37
C GLU A 500 3.35 -7.82 22.00
N TRP A 501 4.54 -7.27 21.79
CA TRP A 501 5.38 -7.64 20.66
C TRP A 501 6.13 -8.91 21.03
N VAL A 502 6.10 -9.93 20.18
CA VAL A 502 6.82 -11.18 20.40
C VAL A 502 7.64 -11.54 19.15
N PRO A 503 8.73 -12.31 19.28
CA PRO A 503 9.52 -12.78 18.15
C PRO A 503 8.66 -13.36 17.02
N PHE A 504 9.02 -13.01 15.77
CA PHE A 504 8.40 -13.54 14.56
C PHE A 504 8.40 -15.07 14.57
N ASP A 505 9.57 -15.66 14.85
CA ASP A 505 9.79 -17.09 15.03
C ASP A 505 10.65 -17.40 16.28
N LEU A 506 10.93 -18.68 16.50
CA LEU A 506 11.83 -19.18 17.56
C LEU A 506 12.95 -20.05 16.98
N SER A 507 13.30 -19.81 15.72
CA SER A 507 14.30 -20.61 15.00
C SER A 507 15.70 -20.34 15.55
N ARG A 508 16.67 -21.17 15.16
CA ARG A 508 18.08 -21.01 15.56
C ARG A 508 18.89 -20.38 14.44
N TYR A 509 20.11 -19.95 14.79
CA TYR A 509 21.11 -19.44 13.86
C TYR A 509 21.18 -20.26 12.57
N CYS A 510 21.08 -19.59 11.43
CA CYS A 510 21.13 -20.16 10.07
C CYS A 510 20.13 -21.30 9.80
N ALA A 511 19.00 -21.38 10.51
CA ALA A 511 17.98 -22.39 10.25
C ALA A 511 17.24 -22.11 8.92
N THR A 512 17.12 -23.14 8.08
CA THR A 512 16.38 -23.03 6.79
C THR A 512 14.92 -22.68 7.00
N SER A 513 14.29 -23.23 8.05
CA SER A 513 12.89 -22.95 8.39
C SER A 513 12.62 -21.49 8.74
N ALA A 514 13.61 -20.79 9.31
CA ALA A 514 13.52 -19.37 9.61
C ALA A 514 13.46 -18.55 8.32
N PHE A 515 14.35 -18.91 7.37
CA PHE A 515 14.38 -18.27 6.07
C PHE A 515 13.10 -18.57 5.27
N ASP A 516 12.63 -19.80 5.24
CA ASP A 516 11.37 -20.16 4.55
C ASP A 516 10.17 -19.36 5.08
N ALA A 517 10.10 -19.16 6.40
CA ALA A 517 9.03 -18.38 7.02
C ALA A 517 9.10 -16.89 6.66
N ALA A 518 10.30 -16.30 6.63
CA ALA A 518 10.51 -14.88 6.33
C ALA A 518 10.72 -14.59 4.83
N SER A 519 10.79 -15.62 3.98
CA SER A 519 11.11 -15.51 2.56
C SER A 519 10.25 -14.49 1.78
N PRO A 520 8.91 -14.44 1.95
CA PRO A 520 8.10 -13.43 1.27
C PRO A 520 8.49 -11.99 1.63
N ILE A 521 8.84 -11.75 2.90
CA ILE A 521 9.28 -10.44 3.40
C ILE A 521 10.64 -10.10 2.78
N PHE A 522 11.56 -11.06 2.74
CA PHE A 522 12.90 -10.85 2.20
C PHE A 522 12.95 -10.67 0.70
N HIS A 523 12.09 -11.34 -0.06
CA HIS A 523 11.94 -11.06 -1.49
C HIS A 523 11.53 -9.61 -1.72
N GLU A 524 10.55 -9.08 -0.97
CA GLU A 524 10.16 -7.68 -1.07
C GLU A 524 11.26 -6.71 -0.62
N VAL A 525 11.96 -7.01 0.49
CA VAL A 525 13.09 -6.19 0.96
C VAL A 525 14.20 -6.15 -0.09
N VAL A 526 14.63 -7.29 -0.61
CA VAL A 526 15.71 -7.36 -1.62
C VAL A 526 15.30 -6.66 -2.91
N ASN A 527 14.08 -6.86 -3.39
CA ASN A 527 13.59 -6.17 -4.59
C ASN A 527 13.55 -4.64 -4.38
N ALA A 528 13.13 -4.17 -3.21
CA ALA A 528 13.12 -2.75 -2.89
C ALA A 528 14.54 -2.17 -2.74
N LEU A 529 15.49 -2.91 -2.15
CA LEU A 529 16.90 -2.51 -2.09
C LEU A 529 17.51 -2.40 -3.49
N GLN A 530 17.26 -3.39 -4.35
CA GLN A 530 17.72 -3.39 -5.75
C GLN A 530 17.14 -2.21 -6.53
N PHE A 531 15.86 -1.88 -6.33
CA PHE A 531 15.24 -0.69 -6.93
C PHE A 531 15.95 0.61 -6.52
N LEU A 532 16.51 0.66 -5.32
CA LEU A 532 17.30 1.77 -4.80
C LEU A 532 18.79 1.70 -5.17
N ASN A 533 19.20 0.72 -5.99
CA ASN A 533 20.60 0.42 -6.32
C ASN A 533 21.46 0.10 -5.09
N ILE A 534 20.88 -0.59 -4.12
CA ILE A 534 21.57 -1.08 -2.93
C ILE A 534 21.66 -2.61 -3.03
N ASP A 535 22.87 -3.13 -3.15
CA ASP A 535 23.12 -4.56 -3.25
C ASP A 535 23.15 -5.20 -1.85
N ALA A 536 22.26 -6.15 -1.61
CA ALA A 536 22.35 -7.08 -0.47
C ALA A 536 23.16 -8.31 -0.90
N GLU A 537 24.28 -8.58 -0.22
CA GLU A 537 25.19 -9.69 -0.57
C GLU A 537 24.83 -10.98 0.16
N GLN A 538 24.34 -10.87 1.39
CA GLN A 538 23.97 -12.02 2.20
C GLN A 538 22.77 -11.70 3.08
N LEU A 539 21.94 -12.72 3.31
CA LEU A 539 20.82 -12.68 4.24
C LEU A 539 20.74 -14.02 4.97
N HIS A 540 20.57 -13.98 6.30
CA HIS A 540 20.38 -15.19 7.09
C HIS A 540 19.65 -14.92 8.41
N ALA A 541 19.13 -15.99 9.01
CA ALA A 541 18.60 -15.94 10.36
C ALA A 541 19.75 -15.92 11.38
N GLU A 542 19.68 -14.97 12.30
CA GLU A 542 20.68 -14.80 13.35
C GLU A 542 20.34 -15.63 14.60
N ALA A 543 21.18 -15.53 15.64
CA ALA A 543 21.10 -16.38 16.82
C ALA A 543 19.92 -16.06 17.75
N GLY A 544 19.42 -14.84 17.73
CA GLY A 544 18.24 -14.42 18.49
C GLY A 544 16.92 -14.87 17.86
N SER A 545 15.87 -14.99 18.68
CA SER A 545 14.57 -15.47 18.20
C SER A 545 13.90 -14.43 17.29
N GLY A 546 13.60 -14.79 16.04
CA GLY A 546 13.11 -13.84 15.04
C GLY A 546 14.13 -12.76 14.65
N GLN A 547 15.42 -12.99 14.89
CA GLN A 547 16.52 -12.12 14.48
C GLN A 547 17.02 -12.51 13.09
N PHE A 548 17.35 -11.51 12.29
CA PHE A 548 17.90 -11.68 10.95
C PHE A 548 19.00 -10.67 10.69
N GLU A 549 19.88 -10.99 9.75
CA GLU A 549 20.94 -10.09 9.28
C GLU A 549 20.83 -9.90 7.77
N ILE A 550 21.06 -8.66 7.33
CA ILE A 550 21.29 -8.32 5.92
C ILE A 550 22.66 -7.64 5.79
N ALA A 551 23.56 -8.27 5.05
CA ALA A 551 24.86 -7.72 4.69
C ALA A 551 24.76 -6.91 3.40
N LEU A 552 25.13 -5.62 3.48
CA LEU A 552 25.13 -4.70 2.35
C LEU A 552 26.51 -4.62 1.70
N ARG A 553 26.54 -4.60 0.37
CA ARG A 553 27.77 -4.43 -0.40
C ARG A 553 28.51 -3.16 0.01
N TYR A 554 29.83 -3.26 0.11
CA TYR A 554 30.65 -2.12 0.44
C TYR A 554 30.66 -1.05 -0.67
N THR A 555 30.76 0.21 -0.27
CA THR A 555 30.96 1.35 -1.17
C THR A 555 31.72 2.46 -0.45
N ALA A 556 31.96 3.59 -1.10
CA ALA A 556 32.53 4.76 -0.43
C ALA A 556 31.71 5.12 0.82
N CYS A 557 32.38 5.39 1.95
CA CYS A 557 31.74 5.53 3.26
C CYS A 557 30.55 6.51 3.32
N THR A 558 30.57 7.60 2.53
CA THR A 558 29.45 8.53 2.42
C THR A 558 28.19 7.85 1.87
N ASN A 559 28.35 7.07 0.80
CA ASN A 559 27.25 6.34 0.17
C ASN A 559 26.83 5.16 1.04
N ALA A 560 27.78 4.50 1.73
CA ALA A 560 27.48 3.40 2.63
C ALA A 560 26.57 3.83 3.80
N ALA A 561 26.80 5.03 4.36
CA ALA A 561 25.94 5.59 5.40
C ALA A 561 24.53 5.89 4.89
N ASP A 562 24.41 6.48 3.70
CA ASP A 562 23.12 6.75 3.05
C ASP A 562 22.37 5.45 2.71
N ASN A 563 23.09 4.43 2.20
CA ASN A 563 22.55 3.11 1.91
C ASN A 563 22.03 2.41 3.16
N LEU A 564 22.72 2.51 4.30
CA LEU A 564 22.27 1.93 5.56
C LEU A 564 20.96 2.56 6.04
N ILE A 565 20.80 3.87 5.88
CA ILE A 565 19.57 4.59 6.23
C ILE A 565 18.42 4.09 5.36
N TYR A 566 18.60 4.04 4.05
CA TYR A 566 17.58 3.54 3.13
C TYR A 566 17.26 2.07 3.35
N ALA A 567 18.26 1.23 3.63
CA ALA A 567 18.02 -0.18 3.93
C ALA A 567 17.14 -0.38 5.17
N ARG A 568 17.39 0.40 6.23
CA ARG A 568 16.55 0.38 7.43
C ARG A 568 15.13 0.90 7.16
N GLU A 569 14.96 1.93 6.32
CA GLU A 569 13.63 2.39 5.89
C GLU A 569 12.87 1.31 5.12
N VAL A 570 13.54 0.63 4.19
CA VAL A 570 12.99 -0.50 3.42
C VAL A 570 12.53 -1.60 4.36
N ILE A 571 13.41 -2.08 5.24
CA ILE A 571 13.11 -3.18 6.16
C ILE A 571 11.93 -2.81 7.07
N ARG A 572 11.90 -1.58 7.64
CA ARG A 572 10.79 -1.12 8.48
C ARG A 572 9.48 -1.02 7.71
N ALA A 573 9.52 -0.56 6.46
CA ALA A 573 8.32 -0.36 5.66
C ALA A 573 7.73 -1.69 5.20
N VAL A 574 8.56 -2.61 4.71
CA VAL A 574 8.13 -3.94 4.28
C VAL A 574 7.63 -4.74 5.49
N ALA A 575 8.35 -4.74 6.61
CA ALA A 575 7.86 -5.39 7.83
C ALA A 575 6.48 -4.88 8.25
N ARG A 576 6.26 -3.55 8.23
CA ARG A 576 4.95 -2.94 8.53
C ARG A 576 3.87 -3.35 7.54
N LYS A 577 4.18 -3.46 6.24
CA LYS A 577 3.25 -3.97 5.22
C LYS A 577 2.77 -5.39 5.55
N HIS A 578 3.64 -6.19 6.15
CA HIS A 578 3.35 -7.56 6.61
C HIS A 578 2.80 -7.65 8.04
N GLY A 579 2.40 -6.53 8.65
CA GLY A 579 1.85 -6.52 10.02
C GLY A 579 2.88 -6.80 11.12
N LEU A 580 4.18 -6.65 10.81
CA LEU A 580 5.29 -6.86 11.72
C LEU A 580 5.98 -5.55 12.10
N LEU A 581 6.69 -5.57 13.21
CA LEU A 581 7.60 -4.51 13.64
C LEU A 581 9.04 -4.98 13.42
N ALA A 582 9.79 -4.28 12.55
CA ALA A 582 11.23 -4.44 12.47
C ALA A 582 11.93 -3.47 13.44
N THR A 583 12.79 -3.98 14.31
CA THR A 583 13.54 -3.16 15.28
C THR A 583 15.04 -3.44 15.21
N PHE A 584 15.82 -2.37 15.30
CA PHE A 584 17.29 -2.37 15.24
C PHE A 584 17.90 -2.01 16.60
N VAL A 585 17.09 -2.02 17.66
CA VAL A 585 17.58 -1.74 19.01
C VAL A 585 18.62 -2.79 19.41
N PRO A 586 19.72 -2.40 20.08
CA PRO A 586 20.80 -3.32 20.41
C PRO A 586 20.35 -4.54 21.21
N LYS A 587 19.43 -4.38 22.15
CA LYS A 587 18.81 -5.47 22.91
C LYS A 587 17.30 -5.23 23.01
N TYR A 588 16.55 -5.96 22.18
CA TYR A 588 15.09 -6.01 22.27
C TYR A 588 14.65 -6.68 23.58
N ARG A 589 15.27 -7.81 23.92
CA ARG A 589 15.12 -8.47 25.21
C ARG A 589 16.48 -8.59 25.90
N LEU A 590 16.50 -8.36 27.22
CA LEU A 590 17.73 -8.45 28.00
C LEU A 590 18.25 -9.88 28.09
N ASP A 591 17.36 -10.88 28.02
CA ASP A 591 17.66 -12.32 28.13
C ASP A 591 18.00 -13.01 26.80
N ASP A 592 17.99 -12.31 25.66
CA ASP A 592 18.28 -12.87 24.32
C ASP A 592 19.54 -12.25 23.69
N ILE A 593 19.97 -12.70 22.52
CA ILE A 593 21.12 -12.14 21.79
C ILE A 593 20.85 -10.69 21.33
N GLY A 594 21.89 -9.86 21.25
CA GLY A 594 21.75 -8.47 20.80
C GLY A 594 21.86 -8.33 19.27
N SER A 595 21.38 -7.21 18.74
CA SER A 595 21.51 -6.84 17.33
C SER A 595 22.62 -5.81 17.10
N GLY A 596 23.62 -6.20 16.31
CA GLY A 596 24.68 -5.32 15.82
C GLY A 596 24.38 -4.66 14.47
N SER A 597 25.27 -3.73 14.10
CA SER A 597 25.36 -3.21 12.74
C SER A 597 26.83 -3.15 12.36
N HIS A 598 27.51 -4.31 12.32
CA HIS A 598 28.97 -4.38 12.25
C HIS A 598 29.43 -3.72 10.95
N VAL A 599 30.56 -3.02 11.01
CA VAL A 599 31.05 -2.25 9.86
C VAL A 599 32.41 -2.76 9.41
N HIS A 600 32.46 -3.23 8.17
CA HIS A 600 33.68 -3.60 7.48
C HIS A 600 34.30 -2.39 6.80
N ILE A 601 35.59 -2.16 7.05
CA ILE A 601 36.33 -0.98 6.60
C ILE A 601 37.55 -1.40 5.81
N SER A 602 37.70 -0.80 4.63
CA SER A 602 38.91 -0.88 3.81
C SER A 602 39.31 0.50 3.31
N LEU A 603 40.57 0.61 2.89
CA LEU A 603 41.11 1.82 2.30
C LEU A 603 41.43 1.57 0.84
N SER A 604 41.02 2.48 -0.04
CA SER A 604 41.38 2.46 -1.44
C SER A 604 42.15 3.70 -1.85
N GLN A 605 43.10 3.51 -2.76
CA GLN A 605 43.82 4.58 -3.45
C GLN A 605 43.68 4.34 -4.95
N ASN A 606 43.18 5.35 -5.68
CA ASN A 606 42.94 5.26 -7.12
C ASN A 606 42.10 4.02 -7.54
N GLY A 607 41.13 3.64 -6.71
CA GLY A 607 40.23 2.50 -6.95
C GLY A 607 40.80 1.13 -6.56
N GLN A 608 42.05 1.04 -6.11
CA GLN A 608 42.68 -0.20 -5.65
C GLN A 608 42.68 -0.28 -4.13
N ASN A 609 42.42 -1.47 -3.57
CA ASN A 609 42.53 -1.69 -2.13
C ASN A 609 44.00 -1.59 -1.71
N VAL A 610 44.29 -0.67 -0.79
CA VAL A 610 45.64 -0.45 -0.23
C VAL A 610 45.72 -0.79 1.25
N PHE A 611 44.70 -1.44 1.80
CA PHE A 611 44.74 -2.02 3.13
C PHE A 611 45.56 -3.32 3.13
N ALA A 612 45.42 -4.12 2.08
CA ALA A 612 46.19 -5.34 1.87
C ALA A 612 47.67 -5.07 1.61
N ALA A 613 48.55 -5.91 2.16
CA ALA A 613 49.97 -5.88 1.83
C ALA A 613 50.21 -6.37 0.39
N SER A 614 51.05 -5.66 -0.37
CA SER A 614 51.33 -5.94 -1.78
C SER A 614 52.50 -6.91 -2.02
N ASP A 615 53.33 -7.18 -1.02
CA ASP A 615 54.69 -7.72 -1.20
C ASP A 615 55.13 -8.74 -0.13
N GLY A 616 54.19 -9.39 0.57
CA GLY A 616 54.46 -10.57 1.42
C GLY A 616 55.27 -10.33 2.70
N ALA A 617 55.84 -9.14 2.89
CA ALA A 617 56.65 -8.77 4.05
C ALA A 617 55.90 -7.81 5.01
N SER A 618 54.69 -8.18 5.44
CA SER A 618 54.00 -7.46 6.52
C SER A 618 53.77 -8.37 7.73
N ARG A 619 54.04 -7.84 8.93
CA ARG A 619 53.92 -8.57 10.20
C ARG A 619 52.52 -9.16 10.41
N HIS A 620 51.50 -8.48 9.89
CA HIS A 620 50.11 -8.82 10.14
C HIS A 620 49.26 -9.05 8.88
N GLY A 621 49.83 -9.03 7.68
CA GLY A 621 49.06 -9.16 6.44
C GLY A 621 48.50 -7.85 5.89
N MET A 622 48.79 -6.74 6.57
CA MET A 622 48.31 -5.38 6.28
C MET A 622 49.43 -4.54 5.66
N SER A 623 49.07 -3.60 4.78
CA SER A 623 50.00 -2.55 4.40
C SER A 623 50.31 -1.66 5.60
N ARG A 624 51.43 -0.94 5.54
CA ARG A 624 51.79 0.06 6.57
C ARG A 624 50.65 1.08 6.78
N THR A 625 50.04 1.55 5.69
CA THR A 625 48.90 2.48 5.73
C THR A 625 47.69 1.87 6.42
N GLY A 626 47.36 0.61 6.13
CA GLY A 626 46.25 -0.11 6.77
C GLY A 626 46.49 -0.30 8.27
N GLU A 627 47.71 -0.69 8.65
CA GLU A 627 48.12 -0.86 10.04
C GLU A 627 48.06 0.46 10.83
N GLU A 628 48.64 1.55 10.31
CA GLU A 628 48.63 2.85 10.98
C GLU A 628 47.21 3.41 11.14
N PHE A 629 46.35 3.27 10.12
CA PHE A 629 44.95 3.67 10.21
C PHE A 629 44.18 2.85 11.25
N MET A 630 44.30 1.51 11.20
CA MET A 630 43.62 0.62 12.15
C MET A 630 44.14 0.82 13.59
N ALA A 631 45.42 1.12 13.77
CA ALA A 631 45.99 1.45 15.08
C ALA A 631 45.38 2.74 15.67
N GLY A 632 45.13 3.74 14.84
CA GLY A 632 44.37 4.94 15.22
C GLY A 632 42.96 4.60 15.70
N VAL A 633 42.23 3.78 14.95
CA VAL A 633 40.88 3.33 15.33
C VAL A 633 40.89 2.55 16.64
N LEU A 634 41.84 1.62 16.83
CA LEU A 634 41.98 0.85 18.07
C LEU A 634 42.29 1.75 19.27
N HIS A 635 43.19 2.72 19.09
CA HIS A 635 43.58 3.65 20.14
C HIS A 635 42.40 4.49 20.64
N HIS A 636 41.54 4.93 19.74
CA HIS A 636 40.36 5.75 20.05
C HIS A 636 39.09 4.91 20.29
N LEU A 637 39.15 3.58 20.23
CA LEU A 637 37.97 2.74 20.34
C LEU A 637 37.07 3.08 21.55
N PRO A 638 37.60 3.33 22.77
CA PRO A 638 36.75 3.73 23.90
C PRO A 638 35.97 5.02 23.68
N SER A 639 36.54 6.02 23.00
CA SER A 639 35.86 7.28 22.70
C SER A 639 34.91 7.15 21.50
N LEU A 640 35.20 6.25 20.56
CA LEU A 640 34.33 5.95 19.41
C LEU A 640 32.97 5.39 19.84
N LEU A 641 32.89 4.67 20.97
CA LEU A 641 31.64 4.10 21.47
C LEU A 641 30.54 5.15 21.69
N ALA A 642 30.90 6.40 21.99
CA ALA A 642 29.92 7.49 22.09
C ALA A 642 29.15 7.73 20.77
N PHE A 643 29.70 7.32 19.63
CA PHE A 643 29.09 7.45 18.31
C PHE A 643 28.60 6.11 17.74
N THR A 644 29.30 5.00 18.04
CA THR A 644 28.99 3.67 17.47
C THR A 644 28.06 2.83 18.34
N ALA A 645 27.98 3.13 19.64
CA ALA A 645 27.14 2.47 20.65
C ALA A 645 26.56 3.52 21.63
N PRO A 646 25.66 4.40 21.15
CA PRO A 646 25.42 5.70 21.79
C PRO A 646 24.44 5.68 22.97
N ILE A 647 23.75 4.57 23.26
CA ILE A 647 22.70 4.51 24.29
C ILE A 647 22.99 3.45 25.35
N PRO A 648 22.42 3.54 26.56
CA PRO A 648 22.63 2.51 27.60
C PRO A 648 22.35 1.07 27.13
N ASN A 649 21.31 0.89 26.31
CA ASN A 649 20.96 -0.42 25.72
C ASN A 649 22.08 -1.00 24.82
N SER A 650 22.92 -0.16 24.22
CA SER A 650 24.12 -0.57 23.48
C SER A 650 25.10 -1.33 24.37
N TYR A 651 25.25 -0.93 25.63
CA TYR A 651 26.15 -1.56 26.58
C TYR A 651 25.56 -2.84 27.16
N ASP A 652 24.23 -2.98 27.20
CA ASP A 652 23.57 -4.26 27.49
C ASP A 652 23.83 -5.31 26.38
N ARG A 653 24.08 -4.86 25.15
CA ARG A 653 24.55 -5.72 24.04
C ARG A 653 26.03 -6.06 24.18
N ILE A 654 26.87 -5.07 24.51
CA ILE A 654 28.32 -5.23 24.56
C ILE A 654 28.72 -5.95 25.86
N GLN A 655 28.67 -7.29 25.82
CA GLN A 655 29.01 -8.16 26.95
C GLN A 655 30.04 -9.23 26.52
N PRO A 656 30.79 -9.81 27.47
CA PRO A 656 31.62 -10.98 27.19
C PRO A 656 30.80 -12.16 26.66
N ASN A 657 31.35 -12.91 25.70
CA ASN A 657 30.76 -14.14 25.13
C ASN A 657 29.47 -13.94 24.30
N THR A 658 29.21 -12.70 23.85
CA THR A 658 28.07 -12.39 22.96
C THR A 658 28.52 -11.95 21.57
N TRP A 659 29.79 -12.19 21.18
CA TRP A 659 30.38 -11.78 19.90
C TRP A 659 30.18 -10.28 19.57
N SER A 660 30.10 -9.44 20.60
CA SER A 660 29.77 -8.00 20.46
C SER A 660 30.96 -7.07 20.62
N GLY A 661 32.16 -7.59 20.94
CA GLY A 661 33.38 -6.80 21.08
C GLY A 661 33.52 -6.10 22.45
N ALA A 662 33.42 -6.84 23.56
CA ALA A 662 33.44 -6.26 24.91
C ALA A 662 34.84 -5.90 25.47
N TYR A 663 35.91 -6.21 24.74
CA TYR A 663 37.29 -6.06 25.18
C TYR A 663 38.02 -4.97 24.40
N LEU A 664 38.99 -4.27 24.99
CA LEU A 664 39.85 -3.35 24.23
C LEU A 664 41.02 -4.11 23.57
N CYS A 665 40.74 -4.77 22.45
CA CYS A 665 41.75 -5.51 21.69
C CYS A 665 41.41 -5.59 20.20
N TRP A 666 42.33 -6.15 19.42
CA TRP A 666 42.07 -6.59 18.06
C TRP A 666 42.54 -8.03 17.88
N GLY A 667 41.98 -8.73 16.91
CA GLY A 667 42.36 -10.11 16.62
C GLY A 667 42.15 -10.50 15.17
N LYS A 668 42.92 -11.49 14.72
CA LYS A 668 42.77 -12.07 13.38
C LYS A 668 41.62 -13.08 13.41
N GLU A 669 40.57 -12.81 12.64
CA GLU A 669 39.37 -13.67 12.59
C GLU A 669 38.71 -13.96 13.95
N ASN A 670 39.06 -13.18 14.98
CA ASN A 670 38.55 -13.33 16.33
C ASN A 670 37.21 -12.58 16.46
N ARG A 671 36.11 -13.34 16.45
CA ARG A 671 34.75 -12.78 16.55
C ARG A 671 34.43 -12.15 17.92
N GLU A 672 35.23 -12.37 18.95
CA GLU A 672 35.06 -11.71 20.26
C GLU A 672 35.80 -10.37 20.36
N ALA A 673 36.76 -10.11 19.48
CA ALA A 673 37.46 -8.83 19.44
C ALA A 673 36.57 -7.74 18.81
N PRO A 674 36.52 -6.52 19.36
CA PRO A 674 35.75 -5.43 18.74
C PRO A 674 36.31 -5.00 17.39
N ILE A 675 37.62 -5.21 17.17
CA ILE A 675 38.27 -5.00 15.88
C ILE A 675 38.79 -6.34 15.38
N ARG A 676 38.16 -6.85 14.33
CA ARG A 676 38.49 -8.13 13.71
C ARG A 676 39.05 -7.89 12.31
N THR A 677 40.25 -8.38 12.02
CA THR A 677 40.74 -8.38 10.63
C THR A 677 40.13 -9.57 9.88
N ALA A 678 39.73 -9.34 8.62
CA ALA A 678 39.13 -10.36 7.76
C ALA A 678 40.03 -10.72 6.58
N CYS A 679 40.06 -12.01 6.26
CA CYS A 679 40.64 -12.60 5.05
C CYS A 679 39.51 -13.31 4.27
N PRO A 680 38.64 -12.58 3.56
CA PRO A 680 37.47 -13.15 2.91
C PRO A 680 37.86 -14.12 1.77
N PRO A 681 36.95 -15.03 1.36
CA PRO A 681 37.21 -15.95 0.26
C PRO A 681 37.69 -15.24 -1.01
N GLY A 682 38.79 -15.74 -1.60
CA GLY A 682 39.43 -15.14 -2.77
C GLY A 682 40.61 -14.20 -2.45
N VAL A 683 40.83 -13.87 -1.17
CA VAL A 683 42.05 -13.22 -0.70
C VAL A 683 43.08 -14.30 -0.28
N PRO A 684 44.35 -14.20 -0.69
CA PRO A 684 45.37 -15.17 -0.28
C PRO A 684 45.54 -15.25 1.24
N ASP A 685 45.73 -16.47 1.76
CA ASP A 685 45.89 -16.73 3.19
C ASP A 685 46.93 -15.81 3.83
N GLY A 686 46.55 -15.19 4.95
CA GLY A 686 47.41 -14.29 5.72
C GLY A 686 47.46 -12.85 5.21
N ILE A 687 46.80 -12.51 4.10
CA ILE A 687 46.57 -11.13 3.66
C ILE A 687 45.27 -10.61 4.26
N VAL A 688 45.30 -9.38 4.77
CA VAL A 688 44.12 -8.72 5.32
C VAL A 688 43.62 -7.68 4.32
N SER A 689 42.40 -7.84 3.80
CA SER A 689 41.80 -6.87 2.87
C SER A 689 41.01 -5.75 3.56
N ASN A 690 40.52 -6.02 4.78
CA ASN A 690 39.69 -5.12 5.56
C ASN A 690 39.69 -5.53 7.04
N PHE A 691 39.22 -4.63 7.88
CA PHE A 691 38.88 -4.93 9.27
C PHE A 691 37.41 -4.62 9.55
N GLU A 692 36.89 -5.18 10.62
CA GLU A 692 35.49 -5.11 11.04
C GLU A 692 35.44 -4.49 12.43
N ILE A 693 34.55 -3.52 12.63
CA ILE A 693 34.23 -2.97 13.96
C ILE A 693 32.89 -3.56 14.41
N LYS A 694 32.91 -4.38 15.46
CA LYS A 694 31.74 -5.10 16.01
C LYS A 694 30.95 -4.28 17.02
N ALA A 695 31.64 -3.35 17.68
CA ALA A 695 31.06 -2.42 18.64
C ALA A 695 30.36 -1.25 17.92
N PHE A 696 29.46 -1.60 16.99
CA PHE A 696 28.61 -0.71 16.22
C PHE A 696 27.20 -1.30 16.24
N ASP A 697 26.18 -0.52 16.56
CA ASP A 697 24.79 -0.99 16.64
C ASP A 697 23.78 -0.12 15.86
N GLY A 698 22.53 -0.58 15.84
CA GLY A 698 21.45 0.02 15.08
C GLY A 698 21.01 1.43 15.55
N CYS A 699 21.46 1.88 16.72
CA CYS A 699 21.16 3.21 17.26
C CYS A 699 22.22 4.26 16.91
N ALA A 700 23.36 3.87 16.34
CA ALA A 700 24.35 4.81 15.85
C ALA A 700 23.82 5.66 14.69
N ASN A 701 24.12 6.97 14.70
CA ASN A 701 24.04 7.79 13.50
C ASN A 701 25.21 7.41 12.58
N PRO A 702 24.96 6.80 11.40
CA PRO A 702 26.04 6.24 10.60
C PRO A 702 27.00 7.30 10.06
N HIS A 703 26.53 8.52 9.78
CA HIS A 703 27.41 9.58 9.32
C HIS A 703 28.38 10.03 10.40
N LEU A 704 27.89 10.26 11.63
CA LEU A 704 28.73 10.66 12.76
C LEU A 704 29.69 9.55 13.17
N ALA A 705 29.22 8.31 13.21
CA ALA A 705 30.03 7.14 13.57
C ALA A 705 31.18 6.92 12.58
N LEU A 706 30.90 6.91 11.27
CA LEU A 706 31.95 6.80 10.26
C LEU A 706 32.88 8.01 10.26
N ALA A 707 32.37 9.22 10.54
CA ALA A 707 33.22 10.40 10.62
C ALA A 707 34.22 10.31 11.78
N ALA A 708 33.76 9.83 12.94
CA ALA A 708 34.61 9.59 14.10
C ALA A 708 35.68 8.53 13.81
N ILE A 709 35.31 7.44 13.12
CA ILE A 709 36.24 6.38 12.72
C ILE A 709 37.31 6.92 11.75
N ILE A 710 36.93 7.73 10.74
CA ILE A 710 37.89 8.36 9.83
C ILE A 710 38.83 9.29 10.60
N ALA A 711 38.32 10.09 11.52
CA ALA A 711 39.14 10.99 12.32
C ALA A 711 40.16 10.22 13.18
N ALA A 712 39.74 9.11 13.80
CA ALA A 712 40.63 8.22 14.55
C ALA A 712 41.71 7.60 13.66
N GLY A 713 41.34 7.14 12.45
CA GLY A 713 42.29 6.57 11.50
C GLY A 713 43.28 7.61 10.92
N ILE A 714 42.83 8.84 10.64
CA ILE A 714 43.69 9.96 10.26
C ILE A 714 44.72 10.24 11.34
N ASP A 715 44.31 10.25 12.61
CA ASP A 715 45.23 10.44 13.73
C ASP A 715 46.26 9.30 13.83
N GLY A 716 45.84 8.06 13.57
CA GLY A 716 46.74 6.91 13.42
C GLY A 716 47.80 7.10 12.34
N LEU A 717 47.39 7.57 11.15
CA LEU A 717 48.28 7.88 10.03
C LEU A 717 49.24 9.04 10.34
N ARG A 718 48.76 10.13 10.93
CA ARG A 718 49.58 11.30 11.27
C ARG A 718 50.63 11.00 12.34
N ARG A 719 50.29 10.15 13.31
CA ARG A 719 51.18 9.78 14.42
C ARG A 719 51.99 8.50 14.14
N HIS A 720 51.76 7.85 12.99
CA HIS A 720 52.35 6.55 12.64
C HIS A 720 52.21 5.52 13.76
N LEU A 721 50.99 5.37 14.28
CA LEU A 721 50.72 4.43 15.37
C LEU A 721 50.94 2.99 14.90
N SER A 722 51.36 2.13 15.83
CA SER A 722 51.54 0.69 15.58
C SER A 722 50.49 -0.12 16.34
N LEU A 723 50.10 -1.25 15.76
CA LEU A 723 49.22 -2.19 16.44
C LEU A 723 49.99 -2.99 17.52
N PRO A 724 49.37 -3.27 18.68
CA PRO A 724 49.88 -4.28 19.59
C PRO A 724 49.76 -5.67 18.96
N ASP A 725 50.34 -6.70 19.59
CA ASP A 725 50.15 -8.08 19.11
C ASP A 725 48.66 -8.48 19.12
N PRO A 726 48.18 -9.22 18.09
CA PRO A 726 46.80 -9.65 18.01
C PRO A 726 46.46 -10.68 19.09
N ILE A 727 45.23 -10.63 19.58
CA ILE A 727 44.70 -11.64 20.51
C ILE A 727 44.01 -12.76 19.72
N GLY A 728 44.60 -13.96 19.75
CA GLY A 728 44.13 -15.13 18.98
C GLY A 728 43.10 -16.02 19.68
N ASN A 729 42.97 -15.93 21.01
CA ASN A 729 41.99 -16.69 21.81
C ASN A 729 40.90 -15.76 22.35
N THR A 730 39.78 -16.30 22.85
CA THR A 730 38.80 -15.52 23.62
C THR A 730 39.52 -14.78 24.74
N PRO A 731 39.45 -13.43 24.80
CA PRO A 731 40.10 -12.68 25.87
C PRO A 731 39.52 -13.15 27.22
N GLN A 732 40.37 -13.58 28.15
CA GLN A 732 39.94 -13.87 29.51
C GLN A 732 39.97 -12.57 30.30
N LEU A 733 38.87 -12.24 30.98
CA LEU A 733 38.85 -11.16 31.98
C LEU A 733 39.92 -11.50 33.04
N PHE A 734 40.91 -10.62 33.20
CA PHE A 734 41.78 -10.61 34.38
C PHE A 734 41.14 -9.77 35.49
#